data_AF-A0A0U1LWX1-F1
#
_entry.id   AF-A0A0U1LWX1-F1
#
_cell.length_a   1.000
_cell.length_b   1.000
_cell.length_c   1.000
_cell.angle_alpha   90.00
_cell.angle_beta   90.00
_cell.angle_gamma   90.00
#
_symmetry.space_group_name_H-M   'P 1'
#
loop_
_entity.id
_entity.type
_entity.pdbx_description
1 polymer ?
#
loop_
_entity_poly.entity_id
_entity_poly.type
_entity_poly.pdbx_seq_one_letter_code
_entity_poly.pdbx_strand_id
1 'polypeptide(L)'
;MQALNTPSYGPPSEYQLSELPKPKLDNADYVIIKVHAASINPIDVKKASGMLKLATKDSFPYKIGYDCAGVVTETGHDVSRLKVGDEVYTRLPEPCRGSCSEFVQCPEHLVGLKPPSLSWEEAASIPLAAMTALQALRKYDGDLAGKTVFIPAGLSGTGLFACQLAKHVFRAGKVITTVSTSKIPKVPELLGEGTVDEIIDYTKTDPRSVIQSGSVDFLFDTVGQAMDFLILMRPKTSRIVSVSTLPSGDQLQASSMMELPHKPTVPLPFRLALNGLDYIRQLRARRYGTHYSYFFLDATVDDLDELRKHVEEGQLKAVVGTSVDLRDIQAVRDACQVVYNGKGGLGKLVIKCQALVLISYYEYKHAVFPRAWLTAGKAMRYAHVLNLHRMDSGAYWNFTLGTSPEWVEIEEQRRAFWSAFCLDSYSGFCGGFLSMIDESDISTHLPSEDESFEKNVVPENASHTLATALRLGNCQNISPFGSVVILSWLAARTDNHLRTQDDRKYWETHHAIDLQLLQISLCLPSHLKLPVGIHQPNAVLTNMLLHALTVSLHQAAAVKALNEPLKQNLAWESNMRCLTSASEIANIVKQVTQINLVAIHVVMPFSVFVALRYLMTQPSPESKQTCQFLTDVLRSCAAKQNNLLVGVISNKKPSFTDKELSDQRGKVFIVAGATSSIGKLLVGILYSKNAKVYIAAQSADKADKTVQKLKTKHPSSQEELIFLHLNLEDLWTVKASAEEFLKRENKLNVLWDNAGVMDPLQGSESKQGYELQLGMNNLAPFLFTKLLTPILTETAKLEPIGSQEFRAARRGGDEQFGLQKGPKCMAQDNNILSVSLDPGNLRVPLYNTTPKWQLPFINLVKDTINGAYTGMYTGFSPEVQLKHGGRFLQPFGHIGYTRSDIETSRRSKSERGNGIAEQFYDWTEKQVAPFL
;
A
#
# COMPACT_ATOMS: atom_id res chain seq x y z
N MET A 1 -23.24 11.54 10.11
CA MET A 1 -22.25 10.43 10.02
C MET A 1 -22.98 9.11 9.96
N GLN A 2 -22.55 8.19 9.12
CA GLN A 2 -23.14 6.87 8.98
C GLN A 2 -22.80 5.98 10.19
N ALA A 3 -23.81 5.30 10.75
CA ALA A 3 -23.66 4.45 11.93
C ALA A 3 -24.64 3.27 11.94
N LEU A 4 -24.13 2.06 12.20
CA LEU A 4 -24.94 0.88 12.42
C LEU A 4 -25.64 0.96 13.77
N ASN A 5 -26.96 0.80 13.75
CA ASN A 5 -27.78 0.87 14.95
C ASN A 5 -29.03 -0.02 14.85
N THR A 6 -29.78 -0.09 15.94
CA THR A 6 -31.14 -0.67 15.96
C THR A 6 -32.10 0.29 16.66
N PRO A 7 -33.32 0.51 16.13
CA PRO A 7 -34.30 1.44 16.72
C PRO A 7 -34.98 0.91 17.98
N SER A 8 -34.95 -0.40 18.18
CA SER A 8 -35.49 -1.11 19.34
C SER A 8 -34.59 -2.31 19.68
N TYR A 9 -34.84 -2.93 20.83
CA TYR A 9 -34.18 -4.20 21.12
C TYR A 9 -34.62 -5.26 20.11
N GLY A 10 -33.66 -5.86 19.40
CA GLY A 10 -33.95 -6.77 18.30
C GLY A 10 -32.75 -7.61 17.88
N PRO A 11 -33.00 -8.72 17.16
CA PRO A 11 -31.95 -9.50 16.53
C PRO A 11 -31.23 -8.71 15.42
N PRO A 12 -30.07 -9.19 14.93
CA PRO A 12 -29.34 -8.55 13.84
C PRO A 12 -30.15 -8.21 12.60
N SER A 13 -31.20 -8.97 12.28
CA SER A 13 -32.09 -8.66 11.14
C SER A 13 -32.79 -7.29 11.23
N GLU A 14 -32.90 -6.73 12.43
CA GLU A 14 -33.48 -5.39 12.68
C GLU A 14 -32.44 -4.27 12.59
N TYR A 15 -31.16 -4.57 12.41
CA TYR A 15 -30.12 -3.54 12.33
C TYR A 15 -30.29 -2.71 11.08
N GLN A 16 -30.03 -1.41 11.20
CA GLN A 16 -30.09 -0.45 10.13
C GLN A 16 -28.80 0.37 10.12
N LEU A 17 -28.39 0.77 8.93
CA LEU A 17 -27.43 1.84 8.76
C LEU A 17 -28.24 3.13 8.68
N SER A 18 -27.95 4.10 9.53
CA SER A 18 -28.61 5.40 9.46
C SER A 18 -27.63 6.52 9.77
N GLU A 19 -27.98 7.73 9.34
CA GLU A 19 -27.20 8.90 9.69
C GLU A 19 -27.47 9.33 11.14
N LEU A 20 -26.40 9.43 11.94
CA LEU A 20 -26.42 9.93 13.31
C LEU A 20 -25.50 11.16 13.44
N PRO A 21 -25.72 12.02 14.46
CA PRO A 21 -24.81 13.13 14.73
C PRO A 21 -23.39 12.63 15.00
N LYS A 22 -22.40 13.29 14.39
CA LYS A 22 -20.99 13.08 14.73
C LYS A 22 -20.78 13.40 16.23
N PRO A 23 -20.03 12.59 16.99
CA PRO A 23 -19.73 12.90 18.39
C PRO A 23 -19.03 14.25 18.50
N LYS A 24 -19.47 15.06 19.47
CA LYS A 24 -18.80 16.29 19.83
C LYS A 24 -17.74 15.99 20.89
N LEU A 25 -16.61 16.67 20.78
CA LEU A 25 -15.53 16.56 21.75
C LEU A 25 -15.82 17.46 22.94
N ASP A 26 -16.67 16.98 23.85
CA ASP A 26 -17.14 17.76 25.00
C ASP A 26 -16.25 17.56 26.26
N ASN A 27 -15.48 16.46 26.31
CA ASN A 27 -14.63 16.11 27.45
C ASN A 27 -13.16 16.41 27.17
N ALA A 28 -12.46 16.89 28.19
CA ALA A 28 -11.07 17.35 28.11
C ALA A 28 -10.05 16.23 27.80
N ASP A 29 -10.30 15.02 28.28
CA ASP A 29 -9.42 13.85 28.19
C ASP A 29 -9.81 12.89 27.04
N TYR A 30 -10.71 13.33 26.16
CA TYR A 30 -11.24 12.49 25.08
C TYR A 30 -10.55 12.75 23.75
N VAL A 31 -10.62 11.76 22.86
CA VAL A 31 -10.21 11.87 21.45
C VAL A 31 -11.38 11.51 20.55
N ILE A 32 -11.45 12.13 19.37
CA ILE A 32 -12.31 11.67 18.27
C ILE A 32 -11.46 10.82 17.33
N ILE A 33 -11.94 9.62 17.04
CA ILE A 33 -11.29 8.64 16.16
C ILE A 33 -12.15 8.51 14.92
N LYS A 34 -11.55 8.75 13.74
CA LYS A 34 -12.12 8.33 12.47
C LYS A 34 -11.90 6.84 12.31
N VAL A 35 -12.98 6.07 12.28
CA VAL A 35 -12.92 4.60 12.27
C VAL A 35 -12.61 4.11 10.86
N HIS A 36 -11.60 3.25 10.74
CA HIS A 36 -11.26 2.57 9.50
C HIS A 36 -11.82 1.14 9.46
N ALA A 37 -11.85 0.47 10.61
CA ALA A 37 -12.42 -0.87 10.77
C ALA A 37 -13.03 -1.01 12.17
N ALA A 38 -14.13 -1.75 12.26
CA ALA A 38 -14.79 -2.08 13.53
C ALA A 38 -15.01 -3.59 13.63
N SER A 39 -14.91 -4.15 14.84
CA SER A 39 -15.17 -5.57 15.06
C SER A 39 -16.39 -5.82 15.94
N ILE A 40 -17.14 -6.86 15.59
CA ILE A 40 -18.32 -7.31 16.32
C ILE A 40 -17.95 -8.43 17.29
N ASN A 41 -18.52 -8.38 18.48
CA ASN A 41 -18.43 -9.38 19.54
C ASN A 41 -19.84 -9.90 19.91
N PRO A 42 -19.93 -11.06 20.58
CA PRO A 42 -21.22 -11.57 21.06
C PRO A 42 -21.97 -10.60 21.98
N ILE A 43 -21.25 -9.77 22.75
CA ILE A 43 -21.86 -8.77 23.63
C ILE A 43 -22.60 -7.68 22.84
N ASP A 44 -22.06 -7.23 21.70
CA ASP A 44 -22.69 -6.22 20.83
C ASP A 44 -24.09 -6.66 20.43
N VAL A 45 -24.18 -7.87 19.88
CA VAL A 45 -25.43 -8.37 19.30
C VAL A 45 -26.44 -8.81 20.36
N LYS A 46 -25.98 -9.40 21.47
CA LYS A 46 -26.86 -9.81 22.57
C LYS A 46 -27.41 -8.62 23.34
N LYS A 47 -26.62 -7.57 23.58
CA LYS A 47 -27.10 -6.38 24.26
C LYS A 47 -28.09 -5.62 23.39
N ALA A 48 -27.80 -5.48 22.10
CA ALA A 48 -28.74 -4.95 21.12
C ALA A 48 -30.06 -5.75 21.06
N SER A 49 -30.03 -7.06 21.30
CA SER A 49 -31.25 -7.90 21.41
C SER A 49 -31.95 -7.85 22.76
N GLY A 50 -31.51 -7.01 23.69
CA GLY A 50 -32.13 -6.81 25.01
C GLY A 50 -31.54 -7.63 26.15
N MET A 51 -30.36 -8.24 25.96
CA MET A 51 -29.59 -8.77 27.10
C MET A 51 -29.25 -7.60 28.03
N LEU A 52 -29.66 -7.71 29.30
CA LEU A 52 -29.57 -6.67 30.34
C LEU A 52 -30.66 -5.59 30.35
N LYS A 53 -31.72 -5.67 29.54
CA LYS A 53 -32.82 -4.67 29.56
C LYS A 53 -33.55 -4.50 30.90
N LEU A 54 -33.43 -5.48 31.81
CA LEU A 54 -33.96 -5.43 33.18
C LEU A 54 -33.00 -4.73 34.16
N ALA A 55 -31.72 -4.57 33.79
CA ALA A 55 -30.69 -3.95 34.61
C ALA A 55 -30.31 -2.55 34.09
N THR A 56 -30.34 -2.32 32.78
CA THR A 56 -30.02 -1.04 32.15
C THR A 56 -31.15 -0.57 31.26
N LYS A 57 -31.42 0.74 31.27
CA LYS A 57 -32.31 1.38 30.29
C LYS A 57 -31.47 2.00 29.19
N ASP A 58 -31.34 1.30 28.07
CA ASP A 58 -30.59 1.81 26.92
C ASP A 58 -31.38 2.90 26.17
N SER A 59 -30.63 3.81 25.56
CA SER A 59 -31.13 4.82 24.63
C SER A 59 -31.16 4.28 23.20
N PHE A 60 -32.17 4.71 22.44
CA PHE A 60 -32.35 4.37 21.04
C PHE A 60 -32.23 5.63 20.16
N PRO A 61 -31.69 5.51 18.92
CA PRO A 61 -31.21 4.29 18.28
C PRO A 61 -29.95 3.72 18.98
N TYR A 62 -29.96 2.40 19.23
CA TYR A 62 -28.89 1.72 19.94
C TYR A 62 -27.72 1.49 19.00
N LYS A 63 -26.61 2.21 19.21
CA LYS A 63 -25.40 2.13 18.39
C LYS A 63 -24.64 0.83 18.62
N ILE A 64 -24.24 0.16 17.54
CA ILE A 64 -23.58 -1.15 17.57
C ILE A 64 -22.05 -1.00 17.53
N GLY A 65 -21.32 -1.85 18.26
CA GLY A 65 -19.87 -1.97 18.19
C GLY A 65 -19.13 -1.43 19.42
N TYR A 66 -18.24 -2.25 19.99
CA TYR A 66 -17.26 -1.85 20.99
C TYR A 66 -15.84 -1.73 20.45
N ASP A 67 -15.43 -2.53 19.47
CA ASP A 67 -14.03 -2.52 18.99
C ASP A 67 -13.87 -1.69 17.72
N CYS A 68 -12.83 -0.87 17.64
CA CYS A 68 -12.39 -0.24 16.40
C CYS A 68 -10.89 -0.06 16.30
N ALA A 69 -10.43 0.15 15.07
CA ALA A 69 -9.15 0.73 14.73
C ALA A 69 -9.34 1.89 13.74
N GLY A 70 -8.54 2.94 13.88
CA GLY A 70 -8.71 4.17 13.13
C GLY A 70 -7.63 5.21 13.41
N VAL A 71 -7.90 6.46 13.03
CA VAL A 71 -6.97 7.58 13.18
C VAL A 71 -7.58 8.64 14.07
N VAL A 72 -6.81 9.16 15.03
CA VAL A 72 -7.22 10.30 15.86
C VAL A 72 -7.38 11.54 14.97
N THR A 73 -8.54 12.17 14.97
CA THR A 73 -8.83 13.40 14.21
C THR A 73 -8.93 14.63 15.07
N GLU A 74 -9.33 14.49 16.33
CA GLU A 74 -9.45 15.59 17.30
C GLU A 74 -9.03 15.10 18.68
N THR A 75 -8.47 16.00 19.50
CA THR A 75 -8.00 15.72 20.86
C THR A 75 -8.52 16.78 21.81
N GLY A 76 -9.01 16.37 22.98
CA GLY A 76 -9.35 17.27 24.08
C GLY A 76 -8.10 17.96 24.64
N HIS A 77 -8.30 19.02 25.41
CA HIS A 77 -7.19 19.86 25.88
C HIS A 77 -6.30 19.20 26.94
N ASP A 78 -6.82 18.19 27.65
CA ASP A 78 -6.08 17.43 28.66
C ASP A 78 -5.45 16.15 28.08
N VAL A 79 -5.69 15.85 26.80
CA VAL A 79 -5.05 14.71 26.11
C VAL A 79 -3.56 14.98 25.96
N SER A 80 -2.75 14.04 26.45
CA SER A 80 -1.29 14.20 26.51
C SER A 80 -0.53 13.07 25.83
N ARG A 81 -1.10 11.86 25.79
CA ARG A 81 -0.43 10.66 25.26
C ARG A 81 -0.65 10.50 23.75
N LEU A 82 -1.77 11.01 23.24
CA LEU A 82 -2.17 10.87 21.83
C LEU A 82 -2.20 12.23 21.12
N LYS A 83 -2.01 12.20 19.80
CA LYS A 83 -2.14 13.39 18.94
C LYS A 83 -2.94 13.09 17.68
N VAL A 84 -3.45 14.15 17.06
CA VAL A 84 -4.09 14.08 15.74
C VAL A 84 -3.14 13.43 14.74
N GLY A 85 -3.66 12.44 14.00
CA GLY A 85 -2.91 11.63 13.05
C GLY A 85 -2.37 10.30 13.59
N ASP A 86 -2.44 10.05 14.90
CA ASP A 86 -2.02 8.76 15.46
C ASP A 86 -2.96 7.63 15.00
N GLU A 87 -2.37 6.51 14.58
CA GLU A 87 -3.09 5.27 14.31
C GLU A 87 -3.36 4.55 15.64
N VAL A 88 -4.63 4.28 15.91
CA VAL A 88 -5.09 3.76 17.20
C VAL A 88 -6.04 2.58 17.04
N TYR A 89 -6.17 1.80 18.11
CA TYR A 89 -7.14 0.71 18.24
C TYR A 89 -7.62 0.66 19.70
N THR A 90 -8.90 0.35 19.89
CA THR A 90 -9.53 0.48 21.22
C THR A 90 -10.76 -0.40 21.36
N ARG A 91 -11.06 -0.74 22.61
CA ARG A 91 -12.38 -1.20 23.04
C ARG A 91 -13.07 -0.02 23.72
N LEU A 92 -14.12 0.49 23.09
CA LEU A 92 -14.89 1.62 23.60
C LEU A 92 -15.59 1.26 24.92
N PRO A 93 -15.66 2.20 25.87
CA PRO A 93 -16.48 2.04 27.07
C PRO A 93 -17.97 2.16 26.72
N GLU A 94 -18.83 1.63 27.59
CA GLU A 94 -20.27 1.56 27.36
C GLU A 94 -20.93 2.91 26.96
N PRO A 95 -20.63 4.05 27.61
CA PRO A 95 -21.20 5.34 27.23
C PRO A 95 -20.80 5.81 25.82
N CYS A 96 -19.66 5.33 25.33
CA CYS A 96 -19.06 5.75 24.06
C CYS A 96 -19.27 4.74 22.93
N ARG A 97 -19.98 3.64 23.17
CA ARG A 97 -20.23 2.58 22.19
C ARG A 97 -20.76 3.11 20.86
N GLY A 98 -20.62 2.29 19.82
CA GLY A 98 -21.01 2.62 18.46
C GLY A 98 -19.84 2.59 17.49
N SER A 99 -18.87 1.70 17.71
CA SER A 99 -17.66 1.61 16.88
C SER A 99 -17.95 1.28 15.41
N CYS A 100 -19.11 0.69 15.09
CA CYS A 100 -19.58 0.49 13.72
C CYS A 100 -20.20 1.79 13.16
N SER A 101 -19.40 2.85 13.14
CA SER A 101 -19.74 4.17 12.60
C SER A 101 -18.49 4.83 12.04
N GLU A 102 -18.64 5.96 11.35
CA GLU A 102 -17.49 6.67 10.76
C GLU A 102 -16.61 7.37 11.80
N PHE A 103 -17.18 7.81 12.93
CA PHE A 103 -16.47 8.50 14.00
C PHE A 103 -16.95 8.07 15.38
N VAL A 104 -15.99 7.89 16.29
CA VAL A 104 -16.28 7.64 17.70
C VAL A 104 -15.47 8.56 18.60
N GLN A 105 -15.98 8.80 19.79
CA GLN A 105 -15.23 9.45 20.86
C GLN A 105 -14.77 8.41 21.88
N CYS A 106 -13.61 8.58 22.48
CA CYS A 106 -13.11 7.70 23.53
C CYS A 106 -12.16 8.46 24.47
N PRO A 107 -12.17 8.20 25.79
CA PRO A 107 -11.16 8.76 26.69
C PRO A 107 -9.76 8.20 26.38
N GLU A 108 -8.70 9.02 26.50
CA GLU A 108 -7.36 8.64 26.05
C GLU A 108 -6.79 7.43 26.81
N HIS A 109 -7.17 7.21 28.07
CA HIS A 109 -6.68 6.10 28.90
C HIS A 109 -7.21 4.71 28.48
N LEU A 110 -8.07 4.64 27.46
CA LEU A 110 -8.59 3.40 26.88
C LEU A 110 -8.12 3.15 25.44
N VAL A 111 -7.24 4.00 24.90
CA VAL A 111 -6.92 3.99 23.47
C VAL A 111 -5.47 3.54 23.23
N GLY A 112 -5.26 2.33 22.73
CA GLY A 112 -3.93 1.85 22.37
C GLY A 112 -3.43 2.43 21.05
N LEU A 113 -2.12 2.60 20.90
CA LEU A 113 -1.51 2.88 19.59
C LEU A 113 -1.48 1.59 18.76
N LYS A 114 -2.00 1.63 17.53
CA LYS A 114 -2.10 0.46 16.66
C LYS A 114 -0.71 -0.13 16.36
N PRO A 115 -0.51 -1.46 16.43
CA PRO A 115 0.71 -2.09 15.94
C PRO A 115 0.92 -1.77 14.44
N PRO A 116 2.09 -1.25 14.04
CA PRO A 116 2.31 -0.81 12.66
C PRO A 116 2.34 -1.97 11.66
N SER A 117 2.58 -3.20 12.14
CA SER A 117 2.59 -4.41 11.32
C SER A 117 1.19 -4.91 10.93
N LEU A 118 0.14 -4.47 11.62
CA LEU A 118 -1.22 -4.95 11.39
C LEU A 118 -2.00 -4.07 10.42
N SER A 119 -2.90 -4.67 9.66
CA SER A 119 -3.98 -3.97 8.97
C SER A 119 -4.98 -3.35 9.95
N TRP A 120 -5.87 -2.49 9.44
CA TRP A 120 -6.96 -1.93 10.24
C TRP A 120 -7.90 -3.02 10.76
N GLU A 121 -8.19 -4.00 9.92
CA GLU A 121 -9.08 -5.11 10.25
C GLU A 121 -8.49 -6.02 11.33
N GLU A 122 -7.22 -6.37 11.21
CA GLU A 122 -6.52 -7.16 12.23
C GLU A 122 -6.45 -6.39 13.55
N ALA A 123 -6.09 -5.11 13.52
CA ALA A 123 -6.03 -4.28 14.71
C ALA A 123 -7.39 -4.12 15.41
N ALA A 124 -8.47 -3.89 14.65
CA ALA A 124 -9.83 -3.79 15.20
C ALA A 124 -10.32 -5.12 15.80
N SER A 125 -9.73 -6.26 15.42
CA SER A 125 -10.15 -7.58 15.90
C SER A 125 -9.62 -7.95 17.29
N ILE A 126 -8.63 -7.21 17.80
CA ILE A 126 -7.88 -7.54 19.01
C ILE A 126 -8.55 -7.05 20.31
N PRO A 127 -8.98 -5.76 20.46
CA PRO A 127 -9.14 -5.12 21.75
C PRO A 127 -9.99 -5.91 22.77
N LEU A 128 -11.29 -6.09 22.54
CA LEU A 128 -12.14 -6.78 23.51
C LEU A 128 -11.70 -8.24 23.70
N ALA A 129 -11.52 -8.97 22.60
CA ALA A 129 -11.33 -10.41 22.66
C ALA A 129 -9.99 -10.82 23.29
N ALA A 130 -8.90 -10.17 22.92
CA ALA A 130 -7.57 -10.47 23.43
C ALA A 130 -7.36 -9.95 24.86
N MET A 131 -7.87 -8.75 25.22
CA MET A 131 -7.80 -8.29 26.61
C MET A 131 -8.59 -9.21 27.54
N THR A 132 -9.76 -9.69 27.10
CA THR A 132 -10.56 -10.65 27.87
C THR A 132 -9.76 -11.93 28.13
N ALA A 133 -9.07 -12.46 27.11
CA ALA A 133 -8.23 -13.64 27.24
C ALA A 133 -7.04 -13.42 28.19
N LEU A 134 -6.34 -12.28 28.03
CA LEU A 134 -5.19 -11.89 28.85
C LEU A 134 -5.57 -11.81 30.33
N GLN A 135 -6.62 -11.05 30.65
CA GLN A 135 -7.09 -10.87 32.03
C GLN A 135 -7.66 -12.15 32.63
N ALA A 136 -8.35 -12.98 31.83
CA ALA A 136 -8.86 -14.26 32.31
C ALA A 136 -7.72 -15.20 32.73
N LEU A 137 -6.66 -15.32 31.91
CA LEU A 137 -5.49 -16.16 32.22
C LEU A 137 -4.78 -15.69 33.50
N ARG A 138 -4.71 -14.37 33.74
CA ARG A 138 -4.15 -13.79 34.98
C ARG A 138 -4.93 -14.12 36.25
N LYS A 139 -6.16 -14.62 36.15
CA LYS A 139 -6.94 -15.05 37.33
C LYS A 139 -6.47 -16.39 37.90
N TYR A 140 -5.59 -17.12 37.23
CA TYR A 140 -5.01 -18.32 37.82
C TYR A 140 -4.14 -17.95 39.04
N ASP A 141 -4.28 -18.71 40.14
CA ASP A 141 -3.50 -18.46 41.35
C ASP A 141 -2.08 -19.01 41.16
N GLY A 142 -1.15 -18.14 40.75
CA GLY A 142 0.26 -18.48 40.51
C GLY A 142 0.62 -18.49 39.02
N ASP A 143 1.61 -19.30 38.65
CA ASP A 143 2.10 -19.41 37.27
C ASP A 143 1.42 -20.59 36.53
N LEU A 144 1.05 -20.36 35.27
CA LEU A 144 0.53 -21.37 34.37
C LEU A 144 1.65 -22.20 33.70
N ALA A 145 2.93 -21.84 33.88
CA ALA A 145 4.05 -22.61 33.37
C ALA A 145 3.97 -24.09 33.79
N GLY A 146 4.02 -24.99 32.80
CA GLY A 146 3.91 -26.43 33.02
C GLY A 146 2.50 -26.94 33.39
N LYS A 147 1.49 -26.08 33.47
CA LYS A 147 0.10 -26.44 33.78
C LYS A 147 -0.69 -26.88 32.55
N THR A 148 -1.76 -27.64 32.77
CA THR A 148 -2.73 -28.00 31.73
C THR A 148 -3.87 -27.00 31.69
N VAL A 149 -4.00 -26.32 30.55
CA VAL A 149 -5.00 -25.28 30.29
C VAL A 149 -5.99 -25.78 29.25
N PHE A 150 -7.28 -25.77 29.60
CA PHE A 150 -8.36 -26.13 28.68
C PHE A 150 -9.13 -24.88 28.24
N ILE A 151 -9.18 -24.65 26.92
CA ILE A 151 -9.84 -23.50 26.29
C ILE A 151 -10.77 -24.05 25.20
N PRO A 152 -12.06 -24.31 25.48
CA PRO A 152 -13.00 -24.72 24.45
C PRO A 152 -13.14 -23.65 23.36
N ALA A 153 -13.55 -24.07 22.15
CA ALA A 153 -13.75 -23.21 20.99
C ALA A 153 -12.51 -22.36 20.62
N GLY A 154 -11.35 -23.01 20.43
CA GLY A 154 -10.05 -22.34 20.21
C GLY A 154 -9.93 -21.52 18.92
N LEU A 155 -10.88 -21.62 17.98
CA LEU A 155 -10.96 -20.75 16.81
C LEU A 155 -12.13 -19.75 16.87
N SER A 156 -12.73 -19.56 18.05
CA SER A 156 -13.63 -18.45 18.33
C SER A 156 -12.85 -17.15 18.54
N GLY A 157 -13.53 -16.00 18.45
CA GLY A 157 -12.91 -14.69 18.61
C GLY A 157 -12.04 -14.55 19.85
N THR A 158 -12.50 -15.01 21.02
CA THR A 158 -11.70 -14.98 22.26
C THR A 158 -10.79 -16.21 22.41
N GLY A 159 -11.27 -17.39 22.02
CA GLY A 159 -10.52 -18.65 22.18
C GLY A 159 -9.19 -18.66 21.42
N LEU A 160 -9.13 -18.03 20.25
CA LEU A 160 -7.91 -17.97 19.44
C LEU A 160 -6.78 -17.18 20.10
N PHE A 161 -7.12 -16.06 20.76
CA PHE A 161 -6.16 -15.27 21.50
C PHE A 161 -5.78 -15.98 22.80
N ALA A 162 -6.74 -16.61 23.47
CA ALA A 162 -6.49 -17.34 24.70
C ALA A 162 -5.54 -18.53 24.50
N CYS A 163 -5.68 -19.31 23.42
CA CYS A 163 -4.75 -20.41 23.13
C CYS A 163 -3.33 -19.89 22.91
N GLN A 164 -3.17 -18.83 22.12
CA GLN A 164 -1.87 -18.20 21.84
C GLN A 164 -1.24 -17.63 23.11
N LEU A 165 -1.99 -16.85 23.90
CA LEU A 165 -1.50 -16.27 25.14
C LEU A 165 -1.14 -17.36 26.16
N ALA A 166 -2.00 -18.37 26.34
CA ALA A 166 -1.72 -19.47 27.24
C ALA A 166 -0.39 -20.16 26.90
N LYS A 167 -0.14 -20.44 25.62
CA LYS A 167 1.10 -21.10 25.18
C LYS A 167 2.33 -20.19 25.20
N HIS A 168 2.24 -19.04 24.54
CA HIS A 168 3.42 -18.22 24.22
C HIS A 168 3.79 -17.23 25.33
N VAL A 169 2.80 -16.74 26.08
CA VAL A 169 3.00 -15.72 27.12
C VAL A 169 3.03 -16.35 28.50
N PHE A 170 2.00 -17.15 28.82
CA PHE A 170 1.85 -17.81 30.12
C PHE A 170 2.55 -19.18 30.20
N ARG A 171 3.18 -19.62 29.11
CA ARG A 171 4.04 -20.83 29.03
C ARG A 171 3.35 -22.11 29.53
N ALA A 172 2.04 -22.20 29.31
CA ALA A 172 1.26 -23.39 29.65
C ALA A 172 1.93 -24.66 29.11
N GLY A 173 2.08 -25.65 29.98
CA GLY A 173 2.71 -26.92 29.60
C GLY A 173 1.90 -27.66 28.55
N LYS A 174 0.57 -27.63 28.68
CA LYS A 174 -0.36 -28.26 27.75
C LYS A 174 -1.58 -27.37 27.53
N VAL A 175 -1.86 -27.02 26.28
CA VAL A 175 -3.08 -26.28 25.85
C VAL A 175 -3.99 -27.24 25.11
N ILE A 176 -5.21 -27.43 25.64
CA ILE A 176 -6.25 -28.28 25.06
C ILE A 176 -7.35 -27.38 24.49
N THR A 177 -7.87 -27.70 23.32
CA THR A 177 -9.02 -27.00 22.75
C THR A 177 -10.04 -27.93 22.09
N THR A 178 -11.24 -27.40 21.87
CA THR A 178 -12.29 -28.06 21.09
C THR A 178 -12.62 -27.24 19.85
N VAL A 179 -12.78 -27.91 18.71
CA VAL A 179 -13.27 -27.32 17.45
C VAL A 179 -14.13 -28.34 16.69
N SER A 180 -14.89 -27.89 15.69
CA SER A 180 -15.64 -28.79 14.81
C SER A 180 -14.73 -29.50 13.82
N THR A 181 -15.14 -30.64 13.25
CA THR A 181 -14.33 -31.45 12.31
C THR A 181 -13.62 -30.61 11.23
N SER A 182 -14.35 -29.73 10.54
CA SER A 182 -13.82 -28.90 9.45
C SER A 182 -12.80 -27.85 9.89
N LYS A 183 -12.70 -27.59 11.20
CA LYS A 183 -11.84 -26.58 11.81
C LYS A 183 -10.56 -27.15 12.42
N ILE A 184 -10.47 -28.47 12.60
CA ILE A 184 -9.27 -29.14 13.12
C ILE A 184 -8.00 -28.76 12.33
N PRO A 185 -7.94 -28.90 10.99
CA PRO A 185 -6.72 -28.56 10.24
C PRO A 185 -6.39 -27.07 10.29
N LYS A 186 -7.39 -26.22 10.54
CA LYS A 186 -7.21 -24.75 10.63
C LYS A 186 -6.55 -24.30 11.91
N VAL A 187 -6.55 -25.12 12.96
CA VAL A 187 -5.91 -24.76 14.25
C VAL A 187 -4.41 -24.51 14.08
N PRO A 188 -3.60 -25.48 13.62
CA PRO A 188 -2.17 -25.24 13.39
C PRO A 188 -1.91 -24.23 12.26
N GLU A 189 -2.76 -24.20 11.22
CA GLU A 189 -2.66 -23.23 10.12
C GLU A 189 -2.75 -21.78 10.61
N LEU A 190 -3.74 -21.48 11.46
CA LEU A 190 -4.06 -20.11 11.88
C LEU A 190 -3.33 -19.71 13.16
N LEU A 191 -3.15 -20.63 14.10
CA LEU A 191 -2.54 -20.34 15.40
C LEU A 191 -1.04 -20.68 15.43
N GLY A 192 -0.53 -21.39 14.43
CA GLY A 192 0.84 -21.91 14.40
C GLY A 192 0.95 -23.30 15.02
N GLU A 193 1.89 -24.09 14.48
CA GLU A 193 2.21 -25.41 15.05
C GLU A 193 2.71 -25.29 16.49
N GLY A 194 2.29 -26.24 17.33
CA GLY A 194 2.66 -26.28 18.73
C GLY A 194 1.95 -25.28 19.63
N THR A 195 1.10 -24.38 19.10
CA THR A 195 0.29 -23.47 19.93
C THR A 195 -0.76 -24.21 20.75
N VAL A 196 -1.33 -25.28 20.18
CA VAL A 196 -2.30 -26.15 20.84
C VAL A 196 -1.75 -27.58 20.83
N ASP A 197 -1.69 -28.20 22.00
CA ASP A 197 -1.11 -29.53 22.19
C ASP A 197 -2.14 -30.65 21.96
N GLU A 198 -3.43 -30.39 22.21
CA GLU A 198 -4.49 -31.36 22.00
C GLU A 198 -5.75 -30.70 21.42
N ILE A 199 -6.17 -31.16 20.24
CA ILE A 199 -7.34 -30.63 19.51
C ILE A 199 -8.43 -31.70 19.50
N ILE A 200 -9.58 -31.40 20.10
CA ILE A 200 -10.69 -32.34 20.23
C ILE A 200 -11.84 -31.95 19.30
N ASP A 201 -12.31 -32.91 18.51
CA ASP A 201 -13.53 -32.76 17.70
C ASP A 201 -14.77 -32.95 18.58
N TYR A 202 -15.31 -31.85 19.11
CA TYR A 202 -16.49 -31.92 19.98
C TYR A 202 -17.75 -32.43 19.25
N THR A 203 -17.75 -32.48 17.92
CA THR A 203 -18.88 -32.97 17.13
C THR A 203 -18.89 -34.50 17.00
N LYS A 204 -17.76 -35.15 17.28
CA LYS A 204 -17.61 -36.61 17.21
C LYS A 204 -17.43 -37.26 18.57
N THR A 205 -16.79 -36.57 19.50
CA THR A 205 -16.43 -37.16 20.80
C THR A 205 -16.63 -36.14 21.90
N ASP A 206 -17.16 -36.62 23.02
CA ASP A 206 -17.30 -35.81 24.22
C ASP A 206 -15.91 -35.52 24.81
N PRO A 207 -15.51 -34.25 24.99
CA PRO A 207 -14.22 -33.89 25.60
C PRO A 207 -13.97 -34.58 26.94
N ARG A 208 -15.03 -34.91 27.70
CA ARG A 208 -14.92 -35.57 29.00
C ARG A 208 -14.44 -37.01 28.94
N SER A 209 -14.56 -37.64 27.77
CA SER A 209 -14.10 -39.01 27.52
C SER A 209 -12.66 -39.08 27.02
N VAL A 210 -12.12 -37.95 26.53
CA VAL A 210 -10.77 -37.85 25.95
C VAL A 210 -9.80 -37.24 26.96
N ILE A 211 -10.20 -36.15 27.61
CA ILE A 211 -9.38 -35.46 28.61
C ILE A 211 -9.37 -36.29 29.90
N GLN A 212 -8.19 -36.54 30.44
CA GLN A 212 -8.03 -37.26 31.69
C GLN A 212 -8.75 -36.55 32.84
N SER A 213 -9.54 -37.28 33.62
CA SER A 213 -10.22 -36.73 34.80
C SER A 213 -9.22 -36.20 35.83
N GLY A 214 -9.50 -35.03 36.39
CA GLY A 214 -8.63 -34.38 37.38
C GLY A 214 -7.29 -33.84 36.84
N SER A 215 -7.10 -33.70 35.52
CA SER A 215 -5.82 -33.26 34.94
C SER A 215 -5.75 -31.75 34.62
N VAL A 216 -6.89 -31.06 34.49
CA VAL A 216 -6.96 -29.66 34.04
C VAL A 216 -6.74 -28.70 35.21
N ASP A 217 -5.71 -27.86 35.13
CA ASP A 217 -5.39 -26.86 36.15
C ASP A 217 -6.18 -25.56 35.95
N PHE A 218 -6.39 -25.16 34.69
CA PHE A 218 -7.14 -23.94 34.36
C PHE A 218 -8.12 -24.19 33.21
N LEU A 219 -9.38 -23.81 33.41
CA LEU A 219 -10.40 -23.82 32.37
C LEU A 219 -10.86 -22.39 32.10
N PHE A 220 -10.64 -21.92 30.87
CA PHE A 220 -11.22 -20.66 30.41
C PHE A 220 -12.47 -20.93 29.57
N ASP A 221 -13.63 -20.80 30.19
CA ASP A 221 -14.92 -21.12 29.61
C ASP A 221 -15.48 -19.98 28.75
N THR A 222 -15.37 -20.16 27.43
CA THR A 222 -15.87 -19.27 26.37
C THR A 222 -17.17 -19.76 25.71
N VAL A 223 -17.73 -20.87 26.19
CA VAL A 223 -18.91 -21.52 25.59
C VAL A 223 -20.07 -21.73 26.57
N GLY A 224 -19.85 -21.47 27.87
CA GLY A 224 -20.86 -21.57 28.92
C GLY A 224 -21.05 -23.00 29.45
N GLN A 225 -20.07 -23.87 29.24
CA GLN A 225 -20.12 -25.30 29.61
C GLN A 225 -19.23 -25.65 30.82
N ALA A 226 -18.76 -24.65 31.57
CA ALA A 226 -17.92 -24.83 32.75
C ALA A 226 -18.40 -25.94 33.70
N MET A 227 -19.71 -26.02 33.94
CA MET A 227 -20.31 -26.96 34.88
C MET A 227 -20.32 -28.42 34.38
N ASP A 228 -20.18 -28.63 33.07
CA ASP A 228 -20.14 -29.97 32.47
C ASP A 228 -18.72 -30.57 32.55
N PHE A 229 -17.70 -29.72 32.63
CA PHE A 229 -16.29 -30.10 32.65
C PHE A 229 -15.68 -30.23 34.06
N LEU A 230 -16.49 -30.14 35.13
CA LEU A 230 -16.01 -30.18 36.52
C LEU A 230 -15.15 -31.41 36.84
N ILE A 231 -15.47 -32.58 36.27
CA ILE A 231 -14.73 -33.83 36.49
C ILE A 231 -13.29 -33.79 35.94
N LEU A 232 -13.02 -32.90 35.00
CA LEU A 232 -11.69 -32.74 34.39
C LEU A 232 -10.75 -31.90 35.26
N MET A 233 -11.30 -31.12 36.18
CA MET A 233 -10.57 -30.13 36.97
C MET A 233 -9.75 -30.79 38.08
N ARG A 234 -8.48 -30.38 38.21
CA ARG A 234 -7.56 -30.87 39.24
C ARG A 234 -8.04 -30.45 40.64
N PRO A 235 -8.38 -31.39 41.53
CA PRO A 235 -8.92 -31.03 42.84
C PRO A 235 -7.96 -30.16 43.65
N LYS A 236 -8.53 -29.21 44.39
CA LYS A 236 -7.92 -28.25 45.33
C LYS A 236 -7.09 -27.13 44.70
N THR A 237 -6.50 -27.34 43.52
CA THR A 237 -5.56 -26.37 42.93
C THR A 237 -6.05 -25.73 41.64
N SER A 238 -7.14 -26.23 41.04
CA SER A 238 -7.61 -25.72 39.76
C SER A 238 -8.56 -24.53 39.89
N ARG A 239 -8.65 -23.77 38.78
CA ARG A 239 -9.59 -22.66 38.64
C ARG A 239 -10.33 -22.70 37.31
N ILE A 240 -11.60 -22.32 37.35
CA ILE A 240 -12.45 -22.07 36.20
C ILE A 240 -12.78 -20.59 36.16
N VAL A 241 -12.55 -19.96 35.01
CA VAL A 241 -12.99 -18.60 34.72
C VAL A 241 -13.95 -18.67 33.54
N SER A 242 -15.17 -18.16 33.71
CA SER A 242 -16.16 -18.10 32.62
C SER A 242 -16.49 -16.68 32.24
N VAL A 243 -16.65 -16.45 30.94
CA VAL A 243 -17.19 -15.21 30.34
C VAL A 243 -18.52 -15.46 29.63
N SER A 244 -19.05 -16.68 29.71
CA SER A 244 -20.19 -17.13 28.90
C SER A 244 -21.38 -17.64 29.70
N THR A 245 -21.22 -17.92 30.98
CA THR A 245 -22.36 -18.16 31.89
C THR A 245 -23.04 -16.85 32.31
N LEU A 246 -24.09 -16.91 33.13
CA LEU A 246 -24.63 -15.70 33.75
C LEU A 246 -23.73 -15.22 34.91
N PRO A 247 -23.45 -13.91 35.04
CA PRO A 247 -22.77 -13.34 36.21
C PRO A 247 -23.64 -13.46 37.47
N SER A 248 -23.03 -13.30 38.65
CA SER A 248 -23.80 -12.96 39.85
C SER A 248 -24.41 -11.56 39.73
N GLY A 249 -25.45 -11.27 40.52
CA GLY A 249 -26.07 -9.96 40.54
C GLY A 249 -25.11 -8.88 41.08
N ASP A 250 -24.27 -9.23 42.06
CA ASP A 250 -23.25 -8.33 42.61
C ASP A 250 -22.15 -8.02 41.58
N GLN A 251 -21.70 -9.05 40.85
CA GLN A 251 -20.72 -8.87 39.79
C GLN A 251 -21.27 -8.03 38.64
N LEU A 252 -22.54 -8.27 38.25
CA LEU A 252 -23.19 -7.44 37.24
C LEU A 252 -23.26 -5.97 37.70
N GLN A 253 -23.68 -5.72 38.95
CA GLN A 253 -23.77 -4.37 39.51
C GLN A 253 -22.43 -3.64 39.55
N ALA A 254 -21.34 -4.36 39.80
CA ALA A 254 -19.98 -3.81 39.88
C ALA A 254 -19.24 -3.80 38.53
N SER A 255 -19.88 -4.23 37.44
CA SER A 255 -19.24 -4.32 36.13
C SER A 255 -19.15 -2.97 35.43
N SER A 256 -18.17 -2.83 34.53
CA SER A 256 -18.03 -1.69 33.61
C SER A 256 -19.25 -1.44 32.71
N MET A 257 -20.17 -2.41 32.60
CA MET A 257 -21.44 -2.23 31.88
C MET A 257 -22.46 -1.36 32.66
N MET A 258 -22.28 -1.23 33.97
CA MET A 258 -23.13 -0.42 34.86
C MET A 258 -22.52 0.96 35.14
N GLU A 259 -21.31 1.24 34.65
CA GLU A 259 -20.63 2.54 34.72
C GLU A 259 -21.20 3.51 33.67
N LEU A 260 -22.48 3.83 33.84
CA LEU A 260 -23.19 4.81 33.04
C LEU A 260 -23.35 6.12 33.82
N PRO A 261 -23.49 7.28 33.14
CA PRO A 261 -23.69 8.56 33.82
C PRO A 261 -24.84 8.58 34.82
N HIS A 262 -25.89 7.80 34.57
CA HIS A 262 -27.08 7.69 35.44
C HIS A 262 -26.99 6.59 36.52
N LYS A 263 -25.87 5.83 36.58
CA LYS A 263 -25.57 4.81 37.60
C LYS A 263 -26.74 3.84 37.89
N PRO A 264 -27.16 3.01 36.92
CA PRO A 264 -28.28 2.10 37.09
C PRO A 264 -28.04 1.09 38.23
N THR A 265 -29.14 0.62 38.82
CA THR A 265 -29.10 -0.42 39.85
C THR A 265 -29.84 -1.67 39.38
N VAL A 266 -29.23 -2.84 39.59
CA VAL A 266 -29.86 -4.13 39.30
C VAL A 266 -31.02 -4.32 40.28
N PRO A 267 -32.26 -4.56 39.81
CA PRO A 267 -33.41 -4.74 40.69
C PRO A 267 -33.17 -5.84 41.72
N LEU A 268 -33.46 -5.57 43.00
CA LEU A 268 -33.10 -6.46 44.11
C LEU A 268 -33.55 -7.93 43.92
N PRO A 269 -34.79 -8.24 43.51
CA PRO A 269 -35.20 -9.64 43.28
C PRO A 269 -34.36 -10.32 42.19
N PHE A 270 -34.04 -9.60 41.13
CA PHE A 270 -33.22 -10.10 40.03
C PHE A 270 -31.75 -10.28 40.45
N ARG A 271 -31.20 -9.33 41.23
CA ARG A 271 -29.86 -9.41 41.81
C ARG A 271 -29.70 -10.63 42.73
N LEU A 272 -30.66 -10.87 43.61
CA LEU A 272 -30.67 -12.03 44.50
C LEU A 272 -30.79 -13.35 43.73
N ALA A 273 -31.62 -13.40 42.68
CA ALA A 273 -31.76 -14.58 41.83
C ALA A 273 -30.43 -14.93 41.13
N LEU A 274 -29.75 -13.93 40.55
CA LEU A 274 -28.45 -14.13 39.92
C LEU A 274 -27.38 -14.56 40.93
N ASN A 275 -27.36 -13.97 42.13
CA ASN A 275 -26.46 -14.38 43.21
C ASN A 275 -26.70 -15.83 43.64
N GLY A 276 -27.97 -16.26 43.75
CA GLY A 276 -28.32 -17.64 44.07
C GLY A 276 -27.86 -18.63 43.00
N LEU A 277 -28.06 -18.31 41.72
CA LEU A 277 -27.59 -19.14 40.60
C LEU A 277 -26.07 -19.25 40.58
N ASP A 278 -25.36 -18.15 40.80
CA ASP A 278 -23.90 -18.15 40.88
C ASP A 278 -23.40 -18.97 42.09
N TYR A 279 -24.04 -18.81 43.25
CA TYR A 279 -23.73 -19.60 44.44
C TYR A 279 -23.89 -21.10 44.21
N ILE A 280 -24.92 -21.54 43.47
CA ILE A 280 -25.09 -22.95 43.08
C ILE A 280 -23.91 -23.42 42.22
N ARG A 281 -23.45 -22.62 41.26
CA ARG A 281 -22.28 -22.96 40.43
C ARG A 281 -21.01 -23.05 41.26
N GLN A 282 -20.78 -22.09 42.15
CA GLN A 282 -19.65 -22.11 43.07
C GLN A 282 -19.69 -23.33 44.00
N LEU A 283 -20.85 -23.69 44.55
CA LEU A 283 -21.02 -24.90 45.36
C LEU A 283 -20.73 -26.16 44.55
N ARG A 284 -21.23 -26.27 43.33
CA ARG A 284 -20.94 -27.39 42.43
C ARG A 284 -19.43 -27.50 42.15
N ALA A 285 -18.78 -26.39 41.83
CA ALA A 285 -17.32 -26.34 41.62
C ALA A 285 -16.54 -26.78 42.88
N ARG A 286 -16.92 -26.26 44.05
CA ARG A 286 -16.32 -26.64 45.35
C ARG A 286 -16.46 -28.13 45.65
N ARG A 287 -17.57 -28.78 45.28
CA ARG A 287 -17.74 -30.24 45.44
C ARG A 287 -16.72 -31.06 44.64
N TYR A 288 -16.22 -30.53 43.53
CA TYR A 288 -15.13 -31.12 42.74
C TYR A 288 -13.74 -30.58 43.14
N GLY A 289 -13.68 -29.75 44.19
CA GLY A 289 -12.44 -29.15 44.68
C GLY A 289 -11.88 -28.04 43.79
N THR A 290 -12.64 -27.46 42.86
CA THR A 290 -12.16 -26.36 42.00
C THR A 290 -12.79 -25.03 42.38
N HIS A 291 -12.07 -23.93 42.14
CA HIS A 291 -12.63 -22.59 42.22
C HIS A 291 -13.32 -22.24 40.90
N TYR A 292 -14.47 -21.58 40.98
CA TYR A 292 -15.20 -21.06 39.83
C TYR A 292 -15.50 -19.58 40.05
N SER A 293 -15.32 -18.79 39.00
CA SER A 293 -15.73 -17.38 38.98
C SER A 293 -16.17 -16.97 37.59
N TYR A 294 -17.25 -16.18 37.52
CA TYR A 294 -17.54 -15.38 36.34
C TYR A 294 -16.63 -14.14 36.30
N PHE A 295 -16.28 -13.67 35.10
CA PHE A 295 -15.39 -12.56 34.88
C PHE A 295 -15.97 -11.55 33.86
N PHE A 296 -15.85 -10.26 34.20
CA PHE A 296 -16.09 -9.15 33.28
C PHE A 296 -14.75 -8.52 32.90
N LEU A 297 -14.61 -8.18 31.62
CA LEU A 297 -13.48 -7.39 31.13
C LEU A 297 -13.49 -5.99 31.77
N ASP A 298 -12.32 -5.57 32.25
CA ASP A 298 -12.03 -4.18 32.61
C ASP A 298 -11.15 -3.57 31.51
N ALA A 299 -11.56 -2.47 30.88
CA ALA A 299 -10.82 -1.96 29.71
C ALA A 299 -9.68 -1.05 30.17
N THR A 300 -8.46 -1.29 29.69
CA THR A 300 -7.29 -0.45 30.03
C THR A 300 -6.36 -0.30 28.82
N VAL A 301 -5.67 0.84 28.73
CA VAL A 301 -4.61 1.02 27.72
C VAL A 301 -3.39 0.14 28.02
N ASP A 302 -3.08 -0.15 29.29
CA ASP A 302 -1.94 -0.99 29.68
C ASP A 302 -2.05 -2.40 29.09
N ASP A 303 -3.24 -2.99 29.11
CA ASP A 303 -3.47 -4.28 28.48
C ASP A 303 -3.36 -4.21 26.95
N LEU A 304 -3.80 -3.11 26.32
CA LEU A 304 -3.61 -2.91 24.89
C LEU A 304 -2.12 -2.80 24.56
N ASP A 305 -1.35 -2.01 25.30
CA ASP A 305 0.08 -1.83 25.07
C ASP A 305 0.86 -3.15 25.27
N GLU A 306 0.48 -3.98 26.24
CA GLU A 306 1.04 -5.33 26.40
C GLU A 306 0.67 -6.25 25.23
N LEU A 307 -0.60 -6.24 24.79
CA LEU A 307 -1.02 -7.03 23.62
C LEU A 307 -0.31 -6.59 22.35
N ARG A 308 -0.10 -5.28 22.17
CA ARG A 308 0.70 -4.73 21.07
C ARG A 308 2.11 -5.31 21.09
N LYS A 309 2.76 -5.32 22.26
CA LYS A 309 4.09 -5.90 22.41
C LYS A 309 4.11 -7.37 21.98
N HIS A 310 3.13 -8.17 22.41
CA HIS A 310 3.05 -9.58 22.00
C HIS A 310 2.80 -9.77 20.49
N VAL A 311 2.06 -8.85 19.85
CA VAL A 311 1.92 -8.83 18.39
C VAL A 311 3.26 -8.53 17.71
N GLU A 312 3.97 -7.49 18.17
CA GLU A 312 5.26 -7.07 17.61
C GLU A 312 6.36 -8.14 17.80
N GLU A 313 6.30 -8.89 18.90
CA GLU A 313 7.18 -10.04 19.18
C GLU A 313 6.76 -11.33 18.43
N GLY A 314 5.65 -11.30 17.69
CA GLY A 314 5.14 -12.44 16.92
C GLY A 314 4.50 -13.56 17.77
N GLN A 315 4.26 -13.30 19.06
CA GLN A 315 3.63 -14.22 20.00
C GLN A 315 2.10 -14.25 19.90
N LEU A 316 1.50 -13.21 19.31
CA LEU A 316 0.07 -13.06 19.15
C LEU A 316 -0.29 -12.67 17.71
N LYS A 317 -1.16 -13.45 17.07
CA LYS A 317 -1.68 -13.20 15.72
C LYS A 317 -3.18 -12.96 15.75
N ALA A 318 -3.61 -11.95 15.00
CA ALA A 318 -5.01 -11.71 14.71
C ALA A 318 -5.51 -12.69 13.63
N VAL A 319 -6.76 -13.13 13.76
CA VAL A 319 -7.42 -13.98 12.75
C VAL A 319 -8.78 -13.37 12.42
N VAL A 320 -8.86 -12.71 11.27
CA VAL A 320 -10.10 -12.14 10.74
C VAL A 320 -10.73 -13.17 9.80
N GLY A 321 -11.85 -13.78 10.21
CA GLY A 321 -12.48 -14.83 9.40
C GLY A 321 -13.58 -14.33 8.48
N THR A 322 -14.18 -13.17 8.77
CA THR A 322 -15.17 -12.54 7.90
C THR A 322 -14.98 -11.04 7.90
N SER A 323 -15.02 -10.42 6.72
CA SER A 323 -15.06 -8.98 6.57
C SER A 323 -16.20 -8.57 5.64
N VAL A 324 -16.99 -7.58 6.04
CA VAL A 324 -18.14 -7.06 5.29
C VAL A 324 -18.02 -5.53 5.16
N ASP A 325 -18.67 -4.92 4.17
CA ASP A 325 -18.73 -3.46 4.06
C ASP A 325 -19.91 -2.93 4.89
N LEU A 326 -19.74 -1.82 5.61
CA LEU A 326 -20.75 -1.17 6.44
C LEU A 326 -21.98 -0.80 5.61
N ARG A 327 -21.78 -0.41 4.35
CA ARG A 327 -22.85 -0.02 3.43
C ARG A 327 -23.66 -1.20 2.92
N ASP A 328 -23.09 -2.40 2.94
CA ASP A 328 -23.82 -3.62 2.64
C ASP A 328 -24.55 -4.10 3.89
N ILE A 329 -25.68 -3.44 4.20
CA ILE A 329 -26.44 -3.73 5.41
C ILE A 329 -26.88 -5.20 5.47
N GLN A 330 -27.16 -5.85 4.33
CA GLN A 330 -27.56 -7.25 4.35
C GLN A 330 -26.38 -8.15 4.74
N ALA A 331 -25.21 -7.94 4.16
CA ALA A 331 -24.00 -8.66 4.58
C ALA A 331 -23.65 -8.40 6.05
N VAL A 332 -23.83 -7.17 6.53
CA VAL A 332 -23.66 -6.82 7.94
C VAL A 332 -24.63 -7.58 8.83
N ARG A 333 -25.92 -7.64 8.48
CA ARG A 333 -26.95 -8.39 9.22
C ARG A 333 -26.61 -9.87 9.26
N ASP A 334 -26.29 -10.47 8.12
CA ASP A 334 -25.96 -11.89 8.01
C ASP A 334 -24.73 -12.25 8.84
N ALA A 335 -23.69 -11.42 8.76
CA ALA A 335 -22.48 -11.64 9.53
C ALA A 335 -22.71 -11.44 11.04
N CYS A 336 -23.45 -10.41 11.45
CA CYS A 336 -23.87 -10.23 12.84
C CYS A 336 -24.75 -11.39 13.31
N GLN A 337 -25.59 -11.96 12.45
CA GLN A 337 -26.43 -13.12 12.75
C GLN A 337 -25.59 -14.37 13.06
N VAL A 338 -24.48 -14.58 12.35
CA VAL A 338 -23.53 -15.65 12.67
C VAL A 338 -22.94 -15.46 14.07
N VAL A 339 -22.56 -14.23 14.43
CA VAL A 339 -22.05 -13.93 15.79
C VAL A 339 -23.15 -14.12 16.84
N TYR A 340 -24.37 -13.68 16.56
CA TYR A 340 -25.54 -13.82 17.44
C TYR A 340 -25.88 -15.28 17.73
N ASN A 341 -25.82 -16.13 16.71
CA ASN A 341 -26.06 -17.56 16.83
C ASN A 341 -24.95 -18.28 17.61
N GLY A 342 -23.75 -17.68 17.72
CA GLY A 342 -22.60 -18.24 18.44
C GLY A 342 -22.01 -19.50 17.82
N LYS A 343 -22.40 -19.86 16.59
CA LYS A 343 -21.95 -21.06 15.86
C LYS A 343 -21.58 -20.70 14.43
N GLY A 344 -20.66 -21.46 13.84
CA GLY A 344 -20.26 -21.31 12.43
C GLY A 344 -19.07 -20.35 12.21
N GLY A 345 -19.02 -19.21 12.91
CA GLY A 345 -17.95 -18.20 12.74
C GLY A 345 -16.53 -18.72 12.96
N LEU A 346 -15.58 -18.21 12.18
CA LEU A 346 -14.14 -18.42 12.33
C LEU A 346 -13.51 -17.09 12.74
N GLY A 347 -12.70 -17.06 13.80
CA GLY A 347 -12.01 -15.84 14.22
C GLY A 347 -12.96 -14.68 14.51
N LYS A 348 -12.60 -13.48 14.03
CA LYS A 348 -13.33 -12.23 14.25
C LYS A 348 -14.04 -11.74 12.98
N LEU A 349 -15.20 -11.12 13.17
CA LEU A 349 -15.94 -10.38 12.15
C LEU A 349 -15.51 -8.90 12.17
N VAL A 350 -15.23 -8.33 11.01
CA VAL A 350 -14.85 -6.92 10.84
C VAL A 350 -15.72 -6.24 9.78
N ILE A 351 -16.12 -4.98 10.01
CA ILE A 351 -16.88 -4.14 9.07
C ILE A 351 -15.95 -3.05 8.48
N LYS A 352 -15.98 -2.86 7.15
CA LYS A 352 -15.17 -1.90 6.35
C LYS A 352 -16.05 -0.74 5.88
N CYS A 353 -15.58 0.51 5.83
CA CYS A 353 -16.52 1.63 5.60
C CYS A 353 -16.43 2.42 4.26
N GLN A 354 -15.31 2.47 3.52
CA GLN A 354 -15.22 3.26 2.25
C GLN A 354 -13.87 3.10 1.52
N ALA A 355 -13.15 2.03 1.84
CA ALA A 355 -11.69 2.06 1.82
C ALA A 355 -11.06 2.16 0.42
N LEU A 356 -11.63 1.52 -0.61
CA LEU A 356 -10.93 1.37 -1.89
C LEU A 356 -10.80 2.68 -2.68
N VAL A 357 -11.82 3.54 -2.68
CA VAL A 357 -11.76 4.85 -3.36
C VAL A 357 -10.79 5.78 -2.63
N LEU A 358 -10.81 5.78 -1.29
CA LEU A 358 -9.91 6.59 -0.45
C LEU A 358 -8.46 6.10 -0.50
N ILE A 359 -8.23 4.78 -0.54
CA ILE A 359 -6.89 4.18 -0.73
C ILE A 359 -6.37 4.52 -2.13
N SER A 360 -7.19 4.42 -3.16
CA SER A 360 -6.77 4.82 -4.51
C SER A 360 -6.39 6.31 -4.53
N TYR A 361 -7.21 7.19 -3.95
CA TYR A 361 -6.92 8.62 -3.85
C TYR A 361 -5.61 8.90 -3.10
N TYR A 362 -5.38 8.19 -1.99
CA TYR A 362 -4.12 8.23 -1.25
C TYR A 362 -2.94 7.79 -2.13
N GLU A 363 -3.05 6.66 -2.84
CA GLU A 363 -2.00 6.15 -3.71
C GLU A 363 -1.69 7.09 -4.89
N TYR A 364 -2.71 7.74 -5.47
CA TYR A 364 -2.52 8.80 -6.47
C TYR A 364 -1.84 10.03 -5.87
N LYS A 365 -2.25 10.44 -4.66
CA LYS A 365 -1.60 11.54 -3.93
C LYS A 365 -0.15 11.23 -3.62
N HIS A 366 0.21 9.96 -3.51
CA HIS A 366 1.59 9.53 -3.31
C HIS A 366 2.30 9.13 -4.61
N ALA A 367 1.72 9.43 -5.77
CA ALA A 367 2.26 9.12 -7.10
C ALA A 367 2.63 7.64 -7.29
N VAL A 368 1.97 6.73 -6.56
CA VAL A 368 2.15 5.26 -6.70
C VAL A 368 1.22 4.77 -7.80
N PHE A 369 1.36 5.35 -9.00
CA PHE A 369 0.36 5.24 -10.05
C PHE A 369 -0.02 3.79 -10.40
N PRO A 370 0.92 2.83 -10.61
CA PRO A 370 0.54 1.44 -10.90
C PRO A 370 -0.33 0.80 -9.80
N ARG A 371 -0.08 1.11 -8.53
CA ARG A 371 -0.88 0.61 -7.41
C ARG A 371 -2.21 1.35 -7.33
N ALA A 372 -2.17 2.69 -7.44
CA ALA A 372 -3.34 3.54 -7.48
C ALA A 372 -4.32 3.09 -8.57
N TRP A 373 -3.80 2.67 -9.73
CA TRP A 373 -4.55 2.11 -10.86
C TRP A 373 -5.16 0.74 -10.54
N LEU A 374 -4.40 -0.18 -9.94
CA LEU A 374 -4.94 -1.48 -9.52
C LEU A 374 -6.05 -1.30 -8.46
N THR A 375 -5.88 -0.36 -7.54
CA THR A 375 -6.87 -0.04 -6.51
C THR A 375 -8.07 0.68 -7.10
N ALA A 376 -7.87 1.64 -8.02
CA ALA A 376 -8.94 2.31 -8.76
C ALA A 376 -9.75 1.30 -9.58
N GLY A 377 -9.08 0.38 -10.28
CA GLY A 377 -9.71 -0.68 -11.05
C GLY A 377 -10.52 -1.62 -10.16
N LYS A 378 -10.00 -2.00 -8.98
CA LYS A 378 -10.79 -2.73 -7.97
C LYS A 378 -12.03 -1.93 -7.57
N ALA A 379 -11.88 -0.65 -7.21
CA ALA A 379 -12.99 0.22 -6.82
C ALA A 379 -14.04 0.33 -7.93
N MET A 380 -13.63 0.49 -9.18
CA MET A 380 -14.51 0.52 -10.36
C MET A 380 -15.25 -0.80 -10.54
N ARG A 381 -14.56 -1.94 -10.40
CA ARG A 381 -15.19 -3.26 -10.50
C ARG A 381 -16.21 -3.49 -9.39
N TYR A 382 -15.94 -3.01 -8.18
CA TYR A 382 -16.93 -3.02 -7.09
C TYR A 382 -18.13 -2.13 -7.41
N ALA A 383 -17.92 -0.91 -7.92
CA ALA A 383 -19.01 -0.01 -8.32
C ALA A 383 -19.90 -0.63 -9.42
N HIS A 384 -19.32 -1.40 -10.35
CA HIS A 384 -20.06 -2.20 -11.33
C HIS A 384 -20.92 -3.28 -10.68
N VAL A 385 -20.34 -4.09 -9.78
CA VAL A 385 -21.06 -5.16 -9.07
C VAL A 385 -22.23 -4.60 -8.26
N LEU A 386 -22.04 -3.43 -7.66
CA LEU A 386 -23.07 -2.71 -6.89
C LEU A 386 -24.06 -1.92 -7.77
N ASN A 387 -23.91 -2.00 -9.10
CA ASN A 387 -24.75 -1.33 -10.10
C ASN A 387 -24.82 0.22 -9.97
N LEU A 388 -23.77 0.84 -9.42
CA LEU A 388 -23.75 2.30 -9.16
C LEU A 388 -23.72 3.15 -10.44
N HIS A 389 -23.41 2.55 -11.58
CA HIS A 389 -23.38 3.19 -12.91
C HIS A 389 -24.78 3.35 -13.54
N ARG A 390 -25.80 2.65 -13.01
CA ARG A 390 -27.17 2.65 -13.53
C ARG A 390 -28.22 3.09 -12.51
N MET A 391 -27.80 3.78 -11.46
CA MET A 391 -28.65 4.08 -10.29
C MET A 391 -29.93 4.83 -10.64
N ASP A 392 -29.86 5.73 -11.62
CA ASP A 392 -30.96 6.61 -11.98
C ASP A 392 -31.78 6.10 -13.19
N SER A 393 -31.58 4.85 -13.64
CA SER A 393 -32.29 4.27 -14.81
C SER A 393 -33.74 3.84 -14.54
N GLY A 394 -34.16 3.78 -13.28
CA GLY A 394 -35.47 3.22 -12.89
C GLY A 394 -35.61 1.71 -13.06
N ALA A 395 -34.59 1.01 -13.58
CA ALA A 395 -34.57 -0.44 -13.73
C ALA A 395 -33.93 -1.10 -12.50
N TYR A 396 -34.75 -1.78 -11.70
CA TYR A 396 -34.28 -2.57 -10.55
C TYR A 396 -33.66 -3.88 -11.03
N TRP A 397 -32.38 -4.07 -10.72
CA TRP A 397 -31.66 -5.33 -10.96
C TRP A 397 -31.35 -5.98 -9.61
N ASN A 398 -31.31 -7.32 -9.56
CA ASN A 398 -31.26 -8.14 -8.34
C ASN A 398 -30.07 -7.89 -7.36
N PHE A 399 -29.17 -6.94 -7.65
CA PHE A 399 -27.95 -6.65 -6.88
C PHE A 399 -27.72 -5.15 -6.56
N THR A 400 -28.72 -4.28 -6.75
CA THR A 400 -28.62 -2.89 -6.30
C THR A 400 -28.58 -2.82 -4.77
N LEU A 401 -27.64 -2.05 -4.21
CA LEU A 401 -27.81 -1.48 -2.86
C LEU A 401 -29.19 -0.83 -2.85
N GLY A 402 -30.05 -1.20 -1.89
CA GLY A 402 -31.45 -0.74 -1.87
C GLY A 402 -31.55 0.78 -2.09
N THR A 403 -32.58 1.22 -2.80
CA THR A 403 -32.81 2.66 -3.02
C THR A 403 -33.13 3.33 -1.69
N SER A 404 -32.20 4.14 -1.18
CA SER A 404 -32.47 5.01 -0.03
C SER A 404 -33.49 6.07 -0.43
N PRO A 405 -34.48 6.40 0.42
CA PRO A 405 -35.37 7.53 0.18
C PRO A 405 -34.68 8.89 0.38
N GLU A 406 -33.49 8.92 1.01
CA GLU A 406 -32.78 10.17 1.28
C GLU A 406 -31.88 10.59 0.12
N TRP A 407 -32.09 11.83 -0.34
CA TRP A 407 -31.35 12.39 -1.47
C TRP A 407 -29.84 12.41 -1.24
N VAL A 408 -29.37 12.71 -0.03
CA VAL A 408 -27.93 12.76 0.28
C VAL A 408 -27.25 11.39 0.17
N GLU A 409 -27.95 10.30 0.49
CA GLU A 409 -27.40 8.95 0.37
C GLU A 409 -27.32 8.52 -1.10
N ILE A 410 -28.34 8.87 -1.90
CA ILE A 410 -28.29 8.70 -3.36
C ILE A 410 -27.14 9.53 -3.94
N GLU A 411 -27.00 10.79 -3.51
CA GLU A 411 -25.95 11.68 -3.96
C GLU A 411 -24.55 11.19 -3.54
N GLU A 412 -24.41 10.60 -2.36
CA GLU A 412 -23.15 10.01 -1.92
C GLU A 412 -22.76 8.80 -2.79
N GLN A 413 -23.73 7.94 -3.14
CA GLN A 413 -23.53 6.83 -4.05
C GLN A 413 -23.13 7.30 -5.45
N ARG A 414 -23.78 8.36 -5.98
CA ARG A 414 -23.40 9.02 -7.24
C ARG A 414 -21.96 9.53 -7.17
N ARG A 415 -21.62 10.25 -6.10
CA ARG A 415 -20.27 10.79 -5.87
C ARG A 415 -19.22 9.70 -5.75
N ALA A 416 -19.53 8.58 -5.10
CA ALA A 416 -18.62 7.43 -4.99
C ALA A 416 -18.36 6.77 -6.35
N PHE A 417 -19.41 6.54 -7.14
CA PHE A 417 -19.29 6.05 -8.51
C PHE A 417 -18.46 6.99 -9.38
N TRP A 418 -18.82 8.27 -9.40
CA TRP A 418 -18.15 9.26 -10.23
C TRP A 418 -16.70 9.50 -9.80
N SER A 419 -16.38 9.37 -8.51
CA SER A 419 -15.00 9.40 -8.02
C SER A 419 -14.19 8.22 -8.55
N ALA A 420 -14.75 7.01 -8.48
CA ALA A 420 -14.12 5.83 -9.07
C ALA A 420 -13.95 5.97 -10.59
N PHE A 421 -14.96 6.51 -11.28
CA PHE A 421 -14.95 6.78 -12.73
C PHE A 421 -13.84 7.74 -13.13
N CYS A 422 -13.72 8.85 -12.42
CA CYS A 422 -12.69 9.84 -12.69
C CYS A 422 -11.29 9.19 -12.55
N LEU A 423 -11.04 8.49 -11.43
CA LEU A 423 -9.75 7.83 -11.18
C LEU A 423 -9.43 6.76 -12.24
N ASP A 424 -10.39 5.90 -12.60
CA ASP A 424 -10.23 4.92 -13.69
C ASP A 424 -9.91 5.59 -15.03
N SER A 425 -10.65 6.64 -15.39
CA SER A 425 -10.46 7.40 -16.63
C SER A 425 -9.06 8.02 -16.73
N TYR A 426 -8.54 8.57 -15.63
CA TYR A 426 -7.18 9.12 -15.58
C TYR A 426 -6.09 8.05 -15.67
N SER A 427 -6.38 6.82 -15.22
CA SER A 427 -5.47 5.68 -15.38
C SER A 427 -5.22 5.38 -16.85
N GLY A 428 -6.27 5.43 -17.67
CA GLY A 428 -6.15 5.22 -19.12
C GLY A 428 -5.27 6.27 -19.78
N PHE A 429 -5.52 7.56 -19.49
CA PHE A 429 -4.76 8.67 -20.07
C PHE A 429 -3.25 8.64 -19.71
N CYS A 430 -2.90 8.25 -18.47
CA CYS A 430 -1.51 8.25 -18.01
C CYS A 430 -0.77 6.93 -18.32
N GLY A 431 -1.46 5.80 -18.35
CA GLY A 431 -0.89 4.46 -18.45
C GLY A 431 -1.13 3.73 -19.77
N GLY A 432 -2.00 4.25 -20.65
CA GLY A 432 -2.36 3.61 -21.92
C GLY A 432 -3.30 2.41 -21.79
N PHE A 433 -3.96 2.26 -20.64
CA PHE A 433 -4.90 1.18 -20.36
C PHE A 433 -6.33 1.55 -20.77
N LEU A 434 -7.15 0.55 -21.11
CA LEU A 434 -8.56 0.79 -21.43
C LEU A 434 -9.34 1.07 -20.14
N SER A 435 -10.24 2.06 -20.18
CA SER A 435 -11.22 2.24 -19.10
C SER A 435 -12.13 1.02 -19.02
N MET A 436 -12.50 0.64 -17.79
CA MET A 436 -13.25 -0.59 -17.54
C MET A 436 -14.76 -0.45 -17.74
N ILE A 437 -15.26 0.77 -17.89
CA ILE A 437 -16.69 1.05 -18.01
C ILE A 437 -17.06 1.57 -19.39
N ASP A 438 -18.13 1.01 -19.95
CA ASP A 438 -18.75 1.54 -21.16
C ASP A 438 -19.58 2.77 -20.80
N GLU A 439 -19.17 3.93 -21.30
CA GLU A 439 -19.85 5.21 -21.07
C GLU A 439 -21.29 5.24 -21.58
N SER A 440 -21.62 4.43 -22.59
CA SER A 440 -22.99 4.34 -23.13
C SER A 440 -23.94 3.65 -22.15
N ASP A 441 -23.38 2.95 -21.16
CA ASP A 441 -24.10 2.19 -20.16
C ASP A 441 -24.34 2.96 -18.85
N ILE A 442 -23.88 4.21 -18.78
CA ILE A 442 -24.01 5.05 -17.60
C ILE A 442 -25.34 5.82 -17.66
N SER A 443 -26.23 5.52 -16.73
CA SER A 443 -27.47 6.27 -16.53
C SER A 443 -27.48 7.10 -15.26
N THR A 444 -26.46 6.96 -14.39
CA THR A 444 -26.33 7.73 -13.15
C THR A 444 -26.17 9.23 -13.41
N HIS A 445 -26.92 10.06 -12.69
CA HIS A 445 -26.84 11.52 -12.79
C HIS A 445 -25.50 12.04 -12.30
N LEU A 446 -25.03 13.15 -12.87
CA LEU A 446 -23.81 13.85 -12.43
C LEU A 446 -23.96 14.31 -10.96
N PRO A 447 -22.85 14.47 -10.22
CA PRO A 447 -22.90 14.97 -8.85
C PRO A 447 -23.53 16.37 -8.76
N SER A 448 -24.28 16.63 -7.71
CA SER A 448 -24.84 17.94 -7.37
C SER A 448 -23.78 18.92 -6.84
N GLU A 449 -24.18 20.13 -6.49
CA GLU A 449 -23.32 21.09 -5.80
C GLU A 449 -22.87 20.58 -4.44
N ASP A 450 -21.64 20.94 -4.05
CA ASP A 450 -21.06 20.56 -2.76
C ASP A 450 -21.85 21.18 -1.61
N GLU A 451 -22.37 22.40 -1.77
CA GLU A 451 -23.20 23.06 -0.77
C GLU A 451 -24.51 22.30 -0.52
N SER A 452 -25.19 21.84 -1.58
CA SER A 452 -26.39 21.00 -1.47
C SER A 452 -26.09 19.68 -0.76
N PHE A 453 -24.98 19.04 -1.11
CA PHE A 453 -24.55 17.78 -0.51
C PHE A 453 -24.19 17.95 0.98
N GLU A 454 -23.39 18.96 1.32
CA GLU A 454 -22.95 19.26 2.68
C GLU A 454 -24.09 19.71 3.60
N LYS A 455 -25.07 20.44 3.05
CA LYS A 455 -26.24 20.92 3.79
C LYS A 455 -27.41 19.94 3.77
N ASN A 456 -27.29 18.81 3.07
CA ASN A 456 -28.38 17.86 2.82
C ASN A 456 -29.66 18.55 2.30
N VAL A 457 -29.50 19.41 1.28
CA VAL A 457 -30.60 20.13 0.63
C VAL A 457 -30.73 19.61 -0.79
N VAL A 458 -31.91 19.11 -1.13
CA VAL A 458 -32.23 18.72 -2.51
C VAL A 458 -32.07 19.96 -3.40
N PRO A 459 -31.19 19.93 -4.41
CA PRO A 459 -31.00 21.07 -5.30
C PRO A 459 -32.30 21.33 -6.07
N GLU A 460 -32.66 22.61 -6.22
CA GLU A 460 -33.86 23.02 -6.96
C GLU A 460 -33.85 22.52 -8.42
N ASN A 461 -32.65 22.33 -8.98
CA ASN A 461 -32.45 21.76 -10.30
C ASN A 461 -31.77 20.39 -10.19
N ALA A 462 -32.43 19.35 -10.71
CA ALA A 462 -31.86 18.01 -10.78
C ALA A 462 -30.64 17.98 -11.71
N SER A 463 -29.58 17.27 -11.28
CA SER A 463 -28.39 17.09 -12.10
C SER A 463 -28.68 16.20 -13.30
N HIS A 464 -28.06 16.52 -14.43
CA HIS A 464 -28.24 15.77 -15.67
C HIS A 464 -27.39 14.50 -15.68
N THR A 465 -27.79 13.49 -16.46
CA THR A 465 -26.88 12.40 -16.81
C THR A 465 -25.73 12.95 -17.65
N LEU A 466 -24.60 12.24 -17.67
CA LEU A 466 -23.47 12.60 -18.54
C LEU A 466 -23.91 12.76 -20.01
N ALA A 467 -24.74 11.84 -20.52
CA ALA A 467 -25.28 11.90 -21.88
C ALA A 467 -26.14 13.15 -22.13
N THR A 468 -26.95 13.58 -21.15
CA THR A 468 -27.79 14.77 -21.27
C THR A 468 -26.98 16.05 -21.15
N ALA A 469 -26.01 16.12 -20.23
CA ALA A 469 -25.12 17.27 -20.09
C ALA A 469 -24.31 17.56 -21.37
N LEU A 470 -24.00 16.52 -22.15
CA LEU A 470 -23.27 16.61 -23.41
C LEU A 470 -24.17 16.95 -24.61
N ARG A 471 -25.49 16.71 -24.54
CA ARG A 471 -26.44 17.07 -25.61
C ARG A 471 -26.90 18.53 -25.43
N LEU A 472 -26.75 19.34 -26.48
CA LEU A 472 -27.28 20.72 -26.58
C LEU A 472 -26.60 21.80 -25.72
N GLY A 473 -25.42 21.55 -25.13
CA GLY A 473 -24.69 22.60 -24.39
C GLY A 473 -25.39 23.06 -23.11
N ASN A 474 -26.20 22.17 -22.51
CA ASN A 474 -26.94 22.43 -21.27
C ASN A 474 -26.02 22.35 -20.04
N CYS A 475 -24.94 23.16 -20.07
CA CYS A 475 -23.92 23.19 -19.04
C CYS A 475 -24.24 24.17 -17.89
N GLN A 476 -25.36 24.90 -17.97
CA GLN A 476 -25.70 26.00 -17.07
C GLN A 476 -25.82 25.55 -15.60
N ASN A 477 -26.20 24.29 -15.36
CA ASN A 477 -26.43 23.72 -14.03
C ASN A 477 -25.39 22.65 -13.64
N ILE A 478 -24.17 22.71 -14.21
CA ILE A 478 -23.11 21.75 -13.86
C ILE A 478 -22.43 22.18 -12.55
N SER A 479 -22.35 21.25 -11.60
CA SER A 479 -21.60 21.42 -10.36
C SER A 479 -20.08 21.38 -10.61
N PRO A 480 -19.26 21.92 -9.68
CA PRO A 480 -17.80 21.79 -9.78
C PRO A 480 -17.35 20.35 -9.96
N PHE A 481 -17.90 19.39 -9.21
CA PHE A 481 -17.53 17.98 -9.38
C PHE A 481 -18.05 17.38 -10.70
N GLY A 482 -19.28 17.71 -11.12
CA GLY A 482 -19.81 17.31 -12.42
C GLY A 482 -18.95 17.78 -13.60
N SER A 483 -18.34 18.95 -13.49
CA SER A 483 -17.40 19.44 -14.53
C SER A 483 -16.11 18.62 -14.60
N VAL A 484 -15.60 18.14 -13.46
CA VAL A 484 -14.46 17.22 -13.40
C VAL A 484 -14.82 15.89 -14.04
N VAL A 485 -16.03 15.37 -13.83
CA VAL A 485 -16.51 14.14 -14.46
C VAL A 485 -16.51 14.27 -15.98
N ILE A 486 -17.08 15.35 -16.52
CA ILE A 486 -17.16 15.59 -17.97
C ILE A 486 -15.76 15.68 -18.59
N LEU A 487 -14.82 16.34 -17.92
CA LEU A 487 -13.45 16.44 -18.42
C LEU A 487 -12.67 15.14 -18.27
N SER A 488 -12.96 14.32 -17.25
CA SER A 488 -12.40 12.96 -17.11
C SER A 488 -12.87 12.06 -18.25
N TRP A 489 -14.15 12.16 -18.59
CA TRP A 489 -14.75 11.47 -19.75
C TRP A 489 -14.07 11.89 -21.07
N LEU A 490 -13.92 13.20 -21.27
CA LEU A 490 -13.29 13.74 -22.48
C LEU A 490 -11.80 13.38 -22.55
N ALA A 491 -11.12 13.25 -21.41
CA ALA A 491 -9.77 12.74 -21.33
C ALA A 491 -9.68 11.30 -21.84
N ALA A 492 -10.54 10.40 -21.37
CA ALA A 492 -10.57 9.01 -21.84
C ALA A 492 -10.82 8.91 -23.36
N ARG A 493 -11.71 9.74 -23.91
CA ARG A 493 -11.96 9.80 -25.36
C ARG A 493 -10.80 10.38 -26.16
N THR A 494 -10.16 11.43 -25.64
CA THR A 494 -8.96 12.02 -26.25
C THR A 494 -7.86 10.96 -26.33
N ASP A 495 -7.60 10.25 -25.24
CA ASP A 495 -6.60 9.16 -25.20
C ASP A 495 -6.91 8.03 -26.20
N ASN A 496 -8.16 7.59 -26.28
CA ASN A 496 -8.60 6.63 -27.30
C ASN A 496 -8.41 7.16 -28.73
N HIS A 497 -8.75 8.42 -28.98
CA HIS A 497 -8.56 9.06 -30.28
C HIS A 497 -7.08 9.13 -30.68
N LEU A 498 -6.18 9.47 -29.75
CA LEU A 498 -4.75 9.57 -30.00
C LEU A 498 -4.12 8.23 -30.46
N ARG A 499 -4.79 7.10 -30.21
CA ARG A 499 -4.39 5.76 -30.69
C ARG A 499 -4.89 5.42 -32.10
N THR A 500 -5.73 6.26 -32.71
CA THR A 500 -6.32 6.00 -34.03
C THR A 500 -5.28 6.06 -35.14
N GLN A 501 -5.11 4.95 -35.85
CA GLN A 501 -4.16 4.86 -36.97
C GLN A 501 -4.75 5.25 -38.32
N ASP A 502 -6.07 5.11 -38.51
CA ASP A 502 -6.76 5.53 -39.75
C ASP A 502 -6.80 7.07 -39.85
N ASP A 503 -6.21 7.63 -40.92
CA ASP A 503 -6.06 9.07 -41.10
C ASP A 503 -7.38 9.81 -41.29
N ARG A 504 -8.33 9.23 -42.03
CA ARG A 504 -9.63 9.88 -42.26
C ARG A 504 -10.43 9.91 -40.96
N LYS A 505 -10.52 8.75 -40.30
CA LYS A 505 -11.20 8.63 -39.01
C LYS A 505 -10.53 9.47 -37.93
N TYR A 506 -9.20 9.63 -37.99
CA TYR A 506 -8.45 10.51 -37.11
C TYR A 506 -8.95 11.95 -37.22
N TRP A 507 -8.94 12.56 -38.41
CA TRP A 507 -9.33 13.97 -38.55
C TRP A 507 -10.81 14.21 -38.24
N GLU A 508 -11.69 13.28 -38.60
CA GLU A 508 -13.11 13.34 -38.23
C GLU A 508 -13.30 13.29 -36.70
N THR A 509 -12.63 12.35 -36.01
CA THR A 509 -12.70 12.22 -34.54
C THR A 509 -12.04 13.40 -33.84
N HIS A 510 -10.91 13.89 -34.36
CA HIS A 510 -10.19 15.04 -33.84
C HIS A 510 -11.07 16.28 -33.84
N HIS A 511 -11.69 16.57 -34.98
CA HIS A 511 -12.58 17.71 -35.12
C HIS A 511 -13.78 17.62 -34.17
N ALA A 512 -14.36 16.42 -34.01
CA ALA A 512 -15.46 16.20 -33.07
C ALA A 512 -15.04 16.50 -31.61
N ILE A 513 -13.85 16.07 -31.18
CA ILE A 513 -13.34 16.34 -29.83
C ILE A 513 -13.00 17.84 -29.66
N ASP A 514 -12.41 18.48 -30.67
CA ASP A 514 -12.10 19.92 -30.63
C ASP A 514 -13.36 20.77 -30.51
N LEU A 515 -14.42 20.44 -31.26
CA LEU A 515 -15.73 21.08 -31.14
C LEU A 515 -16.33 20.89 -29.74
N GLN A 516 -16.19 19.70 -29.16
CA GLN A 516 -16.68 19.43 -27.79
C GLN A 516 -15.90 20.23 -26.73
N LEU A 517 -14.57 20.31 -26.84
CA LEU A 517 -13.74 21.16 -25.96
C LEU A 517 -14.18 22.62 -26.03
N LEU A 518 -14.35 23.14 -27.25
CA LEU A 518 -14.80 24.51 -27.48
C LEU A 518 -16.19 24.75 -26.88
N GLN A 519 -17.13 23.84 -27.14
CA GLN A 519 -18.49 23.94 -26.61
C GLN A 519 -18.52 23.94 -25.08
N ILE A 520 -17.80 23.03 -24.43
CA ILE A 520 -17.69 22.98 -22.97
C ILE A 520 -17.08 24.29 -22.44
N SER A 521 -16.00 24.77 -23.06
CA SER A 521 -15.34 26.02 -22.66
C SER A 521 -16.27 27.23 -22.73
N LEU A 522 -17.10 27.32 -23.77
CA LEU A 522 -18.04 28.43 -23.95
C LEU A 522 -19.22 28.35 -22.96
N CYS A 523 -19.77 27.14 -22.79
CA CYS A 523 -20.96 26.89 -21.99
C CYS A 523 -20.70 26.74 -20.48
N LEU A 524 -19.43 26.77 -20.03
CA LEU A 524 -19.09 26.73 -18.60
C LEU A 524 -19.82 27.85 -17.81
N PRO A 525 -20.50 27.50 -16.70
CA PRO A 525 -21.08 28.47 -15.77
C PRO A 525 -20.07 29.48 -15.22
N SER A 526 -20.56 30.65 -14.78
CA SER A 526 -19.71 31.71 -14.24
C SER A 526 -18.94 31.28 -12.98
N HIS A 527 -19.54 30.47 -12.11
CA HIS A 527 -18.89 29.96 -10.89
C HIS A 527 -17.75 28.97 -11.17
N LEU A 528 -17.74 28.35 -12.35
CA LEU A 528 -16.66 27.45 -12.78
C LEU A 528 -15.59 28.15 -13.62
N LYS A 529 -15.78 29.42 -13.99
CA LYS A 529 -14.80 30.21 -14.75
C LYS A 529 -13.84 30.93 -13.80
N LEU A 530 -12.56 31.00 -14.18
CA LEU A 530 -11.59 31.80 -13.43
C LEU A 530 -11.65 33.28 -13.86
N PRO A 531 -11.47 34.24 -12.93
CA PRO A 531 -11.04 34.06 -11.53
C PRO A 531 -12.17 33.77 -10.52
N VAL A 532 -13.45 33.79 -10.92
CA VAL A 532 -14.59 33.64 -10.01
C VAL A 532 -14.51 32.34 -9.20
N GLY A 533 -14.21 31.22 -9.86
CA GLY A 533 -14.09 29.90 -9.23
C GLY A 533 -12.75 29.60 -8.57
N ILE A 534 -11.85 30.57 -8.38
CA ILE A 534 -10.46 30.27 -7.98
C ILE A 534 -10.31 29.66 -6.59
N HIS A 535 -11.29 29.88 -5.72
CA HIS A 535 -11.34 29.32 -4.37
C HIS A 535 -11.92 27.90 -4.34
N GLN A 536 -12.48 27.40 -5.45
CA GLN A 536 -13.03 26.06 -5.56
C GLN A 536 -12.03 25.12 -6.25
N PRO A 537 -11.47 24.10 -5.55
CA PRO A 537 -10.45 23.21 -6.12
C PRO A 537 -10.88 22.49 -7.41
N ASN A 538 -12.15 22.07 -7.48
CA ASN A 538 -12.70 21.42 -8.67
C ASN A 538 -12.86 22.39 -9.84
N ALA A 539 -13.23 23.67 -9.61
CA ALA A 539 -13.28 24.66 -10.67
C ALA A 539 -11.88 24.99 -11.21
N VAL A 540 -10.89 25.12 -10.32
CA VAL A 540 -9.47 25.28 -10.72
C VAL A 540 -9.01 24.09 -11.56
N LEU A 541 -9.27 22.86 -11.11
CA LEU A 541 -8.94 21.66 -11.85
C LEU A 541 -9.62 21.62 -13.22
N THR A 542 -10.90 21.98 -13.30
CA THR A 542 -11.67 22.00 -14.55
C THR A 542 -11.02 22.92 -15.60
N ASN A 543 -10.62 24.13 -15.21
CA ASN A 543 -9.93 25.04 -16.12
C ASN A 543 -8.54 24.50 -16.52
N MET A 544 -7.79 23.94 -15.57
CA MET A 544 -6.49 23.32 -15.87
C MET A 544 -6.60 22.09 -16.79
N LEU A 545 -7.65 21.28 -16.64
CA LEU A 545 -7.91 20.10 -17.47
C LEU A 545 -8.34 20.48 -18.88
N LEU A 546 -9.19 21.50 -19.05
CA LEU A 546 -9.57 22.02 -20.38
C LEU A 546 -8.35 22.39 -21.22
N HIS A 547 -7.43 23.15 -20.63
CA HIS A 547 -6.18 23.52 -21.30
C HIS A 547 -5.27 22.31 -21.52
N ALA A 548 -5.18 21.37 -20.58
CA ALA A 548 -4.33 20.19 -20.72
C ALA A 548 -4.82 19.26 -21.84
N LEU A 549 -6.13 19.08 -21.97
CA LEU A 549 -6.75 18.33 -23.07
C LEU A 549 -6.53 19.04 -24.41
N THR A 550 -6.67 20.37 -24.44
CA THR A 550 -6.37 21.17 -25.64
C THR A 550 -4.92 21.00 -26.08
N VAL A 551 -3.96 21.06 -25.15
CA VAL A 551 -2.54 20.81 -25.45
C VAL A 551 -2.36 19.39 -25.99
N SER A 552 -2.94 18.39 -25.34
CA SER A 552 -2.77 16.98 -25.71
C SER A 552 -3.35 16.65 -27.10
N LEU A 553 -4.53 17.18 -27.40
CA LEU A 553 -5.22 17.00 -28.68
C LEU A 553 -4.44 17.67 -29.81
N HIS A 554 -4.16 18.97 -29.68
CA HIS A 554 -3.54 19.77 -30.75
C HIS A 554 -2.05 19.45 -30.96
N GLN A 555 -1.34 19.00 -29.92
CA GLN A 555 0.05 18.58 -30.08
C GLN A 555 0.17 17.37 -31.01
N ALA A 556 -0.74 16.40 -30.88
CA ALA A 556 -0.76 15.23 -31.75
C ALA A 556 -1.15 15.61 -33.18
N ALA A 557 -2.13 16.49 -33.37
CA ALA A 557 -2.49 16.99 -34.71
C ALA A 557 -1.36 17.78 -35.36
N ALA A 558 -0.65 18.63 -34.63
CA ALA A 558 0.51 19.36 -35.16
C ALA A 558 1.58 18.39 -35.67
N VAL A 559 1.94 17.37 -34.88
CA VAL A 559 2.91 16.34 -35.29
C VAL A 559 2.43 15.58 -36.52
N LYS A 560 1.13 15.25 -36.60
CA LYS A 560 0.56 14.52 -37.73
C LYS A 560 0.50 15.37 -39.00
N ALA A 561 0.11 16.63 -38.88
CA ALA A 561 0.03 17.59 -39.98
C ALA A 561 1.41 17.98 -40.54
N LEU A 562 2.47 18.00 -39.72
CA LEU A 562 3.84 18.26 -40.17
C LEU A 562 4.37 17.22 -41.16
N ASN A 563 3.80 16.02 -41.17
CA ASN A 563 4.15 14.95 -42.12
C ASN A 563 3.40 15.08 -43.46
N GLU A 564 2.51 16.07 -43.62
CA GLU A 564 1.72 16.29 -44.83
C GLU A 564 1.95 17.72 -45.39
N PRO A 565 2.52 17.89 -46.61
CA PRO A 565 2.86 19.20 -47.16
C PRO A 565 1.69 20.19 -47.27
N LEU A 566 0.47 19.68 -47.48
CA LEU A 566 -0.74 20.50 -47.64
C LEU A 566 -1.36 20.98 -46.31
N LYS A 567 -0.84 20.54 -45.16
CA LYS A 567 -1.41 20.82 -43.83
C LYS A 567 -0.48 21.65 -42.93
N GLN A 568 0.50 22.36 -43.51
CA GLN A 568 1.43 23.18 -42.74
C GLN A 568 0.75 24.32 -41.95
N ASN A 569 -0.28 24.95 -42.53
CA ASN A 569 -1.07 25.97 -41.83
C ASN A 569 -1.78 25.38 -40.60
N LEU A 570 -2.34 24.18 -40.71
CA LEU A 570 -2.98 23.48 -39.60
C LEU A 570 -1.98 23.15 -38.49
N ALA A 571 -0.76 22.73 -38.85
CA ALA A 571 0.31 22.49 -37.88
C ALA A 571 0.69 23.77 -37.11
N TRP A 572 0.73 24.91 -37.80
CA TRP A 572 0.99 26.21 -37.16
C TRP A 572 -0.15 26.61 -36.21
N GLU A 573 -1.41 26.52 -36.65
CA GLU A 573 -2.59 26.82 -35.83
C GLU A 573 -2.67 25.94 -34.57
N SER A 574 -2.47 24.63 -34.71
CA SER A 574 -2.45 23.70 -33.59
C SER A 574 -1.34 24.03 -32.59
N ASN A 575 -0.14 24.41 -33.05
CA ASN A 575 0.94 24.83 -32.17
C ASN A 575 0.60 26.13 -31.41
N MET A 576 -0.02 27.10 -32.07
CA MET A 576 -0.46 28.33 -31.39
C MET A 576 -1.49 28.03 -30.28
N ARG A 577 -2.45 27.13 -30.53
CA ARG A 577 -3.44 26.69 -29.53
C ARG A 577 -2.79 26.00 -28.33
N CYS A 578 -1.81 25.13 -28.57
CA CYS A 578 -1.05 24.48 -27.50
C CYS A 578 -0.24 25.49 -26.67
N LEU A 579 0.41 26.47 -27.32
CA LEU A 579 1.21 27.47 -26.63
C LEU A 579 0.36 28.35 -25.70
N THR A 580 -0.78 28.84 -26.20
CA THR A 580 -1.74 29.61 -25.41
C THR A 580 -2.25 28.78 -24.22
N SER A 581 -2.69 27.55 -24.47
CA SER A 581 -3.24 26.69 -23.41
C SER A 581 -2.20 26.32 -22.34
N ALA A 582 -0.96 26.00 -22.74
CA ALA A 582 0.10 25.67 -21.79
C ALA A 582 0.51 26.89 -20.95
N SER A 583 0.47 28.09 -21.54
CA SER A 583 0.73 29.34 -20.84
C SER A 583 -0.37 29.67 -19.82
N GLU A 584 -1.64 29.42 -20.18
CA GLU A 584 -2.76 29.61 -19.26
C GLU A 584 -2.70 28.66 -18.06
N ILE A 585 -2.32 27.40 -18.25
CA ILE A 585 -2.07 26.48 -17.11
C ILE A 585 -1.04 27.10 -16.15
N ALA A 586 0.04 27.69 -16.67
CA ALA A 586 1.04 28.32 -15.84
C ALA A 586 0.51 29.55 -15.09
N ASN A 587 -0.33 30.36 -15.73
CA ASN A 587 -0.98 31.50 -15.11
C ASN A 587 -1.94 31.08 -13.99
N ILE A 588 -2.76 30.06 -14.22
CA ILE A 588 -3.66 29.50 -13.21
C ILE A 588 -2.86 29.01 -12.00
N VAL A 589 -1.78 28.25 -12.22
CA VAL A 589 -0.91 27.77 -11.14
C VAL A 589 -0.32 28.94 -10.34
N LYS A 590 0.17 30.00 -11.00
CA LYS A 590 0.67 31.19 -10.31
C LYS A 590 -0.38 31.84 -9.40
N GLN A 591 -1.62 31.96 -9.87
CA GLN A 591 -2.71 32.53 -9.08
C GLN A 591 -3.09 31.64 -7.89
N VAL A 592 -3.09 30.31 -8.05
CA VAL A 592 -3.52 29.36 -7.01
C VAL A 592 -2.44 29.12 -5.95
N THR A 593 -1.16 29.14 -6.32
CA THR A 593 -0.04 28.97 -5.35
C THR A 593 0.00 30.02 -4.24
N GLN A 594 -0.64 31.17 -4.45
CA GLN A 594 -0.77 32.24 -3.44
C GLN A 594 -1.86 31.96 -2.39
N ILE A 595 -2.80 31.05 -2.67
CA ILE A 595 -4.05 30.95 -1.90
C ILE A 595 -4.02 29.81 -0.87
N ASN A 596 -3.55 28.60 -1.19
CA ASN A 596 -3.14 27.55 -0.24
C ASN A 596 -2.73 26.27 -1.02
N LEU A 597 -1.45 25.87 -0.95
CA LEU A 597 -0.95 24.63 -1.58
C LEU A 597 -1.55 23.32 -0.99
N VAL A 598 -2.22 23.38 0.17
CA VAL A 598 -2.79 22.21 0.86
C VAL A 598 -4.10 21.73 0.20
N ALA A 599 -4.75 22.58 -0.62
CA ALA A 599 -6.04 22.30 -1.27
C ALA A 599 -5.93 21.65 -2.66
N ILE A 600 -4.74 21.18 -3.08
CA ILE A 600 -4.51 20.73 -4.46
C ILE A 600 -5.14 19.35 -4.70
N HIS A 601 -6.18 19.31 -5.54
CA HIS A 601 -6.76 18.10 -6.12
C HIS A 601 -5.70 17.20 -6.76
N VAL A 602 -5.79 15.90 -6.50
CA VAL A 602 -4.77 14.88 -6.81
C VAL A 602 -4.34 14.78 -8.28
N VAL A 603 -5.19 15.27 -9.19
CA VAL A 603 -4.99 15.23 -10.65
C VAL A 603 -4.33 16.51 -11.20
N MET A 604 -4.26 17.61 -10.45
CA MET A 604 -3.66 18.86 -10.95
C MET A 604 -2.19 18.75 -11.40
N PRO A 605 -1.31 17.96 -10.75
CA PRO A 605 0.06 17.77 -11.23
C PRO A 605 0.15 17.28 -12.68
N PHE A 606 -0.85 16.54 -13.17
CA PHE A 606 -0.92 16.10 -14.55
C PHE A 606 -1.06 17.27 -15.54
N SER A 607 -1.97 18.21 -15.30
CA SER A 607 -2.12 19.39 -16.16
C SER A 607 -0.85 20.25 -16.19
N VAL A 608 -0.18 20.40 -15.04
CA VAL A 608 1.11 21.10 -14.95
C VAL A 608 2.19 20.37 -15.75
N PHE A 609 2.22 19.03 -15.69
CA PHE A 609 3.14 18.21 -16.46
C PHE A 609 2.92 18.34 -17.98
N VAL A 610 1.67 18.31 -18.45
CA VAL A 610 1.35 18.48 -19.88
C VAL A 610 1.80 19.85 -20.39
N ALA A 611 1.53 20.92 -19.64
CA ALA A 611 1.96 22.28 -19.99
C ALA A 611 3.49 22.40 -20.04
N LEU A 612 4.18 21.90 -19.01
CA LEU A 612 5.63 21.90 -18.93
C LEU A 612 6.26 21.17 -20.13
N ARG A 613 5.76 19.97 -20.46
CA ARG A 613 6.24 19.18 -21.60
C ARG A 613 6.13 19.94 -22.91
N TYR A 614 5.00 20.59 -23.16
CA TYR A 614 4.81 21.35 -24.39
C TYR A 614 5.73 22.58 -24.45
N LEU A 615 5.78 23.38 -23.38
CA LEU A 615 6.62 24.58 -23.32
C LEU A 615 8.12 24.27 -23.46
N MET A 616 8.58 23.11 -23.01
CA MET A 616 9.96 22.66 -23.22
C MET A 616 10.31 22.43 -24.70
N THR A 617 9.32 22.20 -25.58
CA THR A 617 9.53 22.06 -27.03
C THR A 617 9.59 23.39 -27.78
N GLN A 618 9.25 24.50 -27.12
CA GLN A 618 9.20 25.84 -27.72
C GLN A 618 10.39 26.68 -27.20
N PRO A 619 11.45 26.89 -28.01
CA PRO A 619 12.66 27.57 -27.53
C PRO A 619 12.48 29.10 -27.49
N SER A 620 11.93 29.63 -26.39
CA SER A 620 11.92 31.08 -26.11
C SER A 620 12.44 31.41 -24.70
N PRO A 621 12.97 32.62 -24.44
CA PRO A 621 13.39 33.04 -23.09
C PRO A 621 12.26 33.02 -22.05
N GLU A 622 11.05 33.44 -22.45
CA GLU A 622 9.85 33.47 -21.60
C GLU A 622 9.37 32.05 -21.25
N SER A 623 9.45 31.12 -22.22
CA SER A 623 9.16 29.70 -22.01
C SER A 623 10.13 29.07 -21.02
N LYS A 624 11.42 29.45 -21.00
CA LYS A 624 12.41 28.91 -20.05
C LYS A 624 12.08 29.27 -18.59
N GLN A 625 11.70 30.53 -18.33
CA GLN A 625 11.36 30.96 -16.97
C GLN A 625 10.07 30.29 -16.49
N THR A 626 9.07 30.18 -17.37
CA THR A 626 7.80 29.51 -17.07
C THR A 626 8.00 28.01 -16.83
N CYS A 627 8.83 27.34 -17.64
CA CYS A 627 9.22 25.95 -17.43
C CYS A 627 9.92 25.74 -16.09
N GLN A 628 10.82 26.66 -15.69
CA GLN A 628 11.50 26.58 -14.41
C GLN A 628 10.51 26.68 -13.24
N PHE A 629 9.58 27.64 -13.29
CA PHE A 629 8.51 27.78 -12.31
C PHE A 629 7.65 26.51 -12.20
N LEU A 630 7.12 25.98 -13.31
CA LEU A 630 6.29 24.77 -13.29
C LEU A 630 7.06 23.55 -12.81
N THR A 631 8.35 23.47 -13.15
CA THR A 631 9.24 22.42 -12.63
C THR A 631 9.38 22.54 -11.12
N ASP A 632 9.52 23.73 -10.57
CA ASP A 632 9.63 23.95 -9.12
C ASP A 632 8.29 23.67 -8.39
N VAL A 633 7.15 23.95 -9.01
CA VAL A 633 5.82 23.54 -8.51
C VAL A 633 5.71 22.02 -8.46
N LEU A 634 6.03 21.32 -9.57
CA LEU A 634 6.03 19.85 -9.60
C LEU A 634 7.03 19.26 -8.61
N ARG A 635 8.21 19.86 -8.45
CA ARG A 635 9.19 19.47 -7.42
C ARG A 635 8.68 19.71 -6.01
N SER A 636 7.97 20.80 -5.73
CA SER A 636 7.40 21.06 -4.41
C SER A 636 6.32 20.03 -4.07
N CYS A 637 5.47 19.68 -5.05
CA CYS A 637 4.53 18.57 -4.93
C CYS A 637 5.26 17.24 -4.69
N ALA A 638 6.35 16.97 -5.43
CA ALA A 638 7.14 15.73 -5.35
C ALA A 638 8.15 15.69 -4.17
N ALA A 639 8.54 16.81 -3.58
CA ALA A 639 9.47 16.88 -2.45
C ALA A 639 8.75 16.65 -1.12
N LYS A 640 7.43 16.92 -1.09
CA LYS A 640 6.53 16.50 -0.01
C LYS A 640 6.03 15.06 -0.17
N GLN A 641 6.36 14.36 -1.26
CA GLN A 641 5.85 13.03 -1.61
C GLN A 641 6.98 12.12 -2.13
N ASN A 642 7.49 11.20 -1.29
CA ASN A 642 8.66 10.35 -1.55
C ASN A 642 8.53 9.35 -2.73
N ASN A 643 8.70 9.91 -3.93
CA ASN A 643 9.26 9.53 -5.24
C ASN A 643 9.54 8.09 -5.74
N LEU A 644 9.02 7.86 -6.96
CA LEU A 644 9.62 7.09 -8.08
C LEU A 644 9.84 7.98 -9.35
N LEU A 645 9.22 9.17 -9.43
CA LEU A 645 9.31 10.10 -10.57
C LEU A 645 10.58 10.97 -10.60
N VAL A 646 11.38 10.97 -9.52
CA VAL A 646 12.65 11.71 -9.45
C VAL A 646 13.67 11.23 -10.50
N GLY A 647 13.59 9.98 -10.96
CA GLY A 647 14.47 9.46 -12.01
C GLY A 647 14.22 10.05 -13.41
N VAL A 648 13.02 10.58 -13.68
CA VAL A 648 12.63 11.05 -15.02
C VAL A 648 13.00 12.53 -15.27
N ILE A 649 13.11 13.33 -14.20
CA ILE A 649 13.29 14.81 -14.31
C ILE A 649 14.51 15.31 -13.52
N SER A 650 15.38 14.41 -13.03
CA SER A 650 16.61 14.84 -12.34
C SER A 650 17.51 15.65 -13.28
N ASN A 651 17.57 16.96 -13.04
CA ASN A 651 18.45 17.90 -13.72
C ASN A 651 19.82 18.04 -13.01
N LYS A 652 20.15 17.14 -12.07
CA LYS A 652 21.45 17.15 -11.42
C LYS A 652 22.53 16.84 -12.44
N LYS A 653 23.50 17.74 -12.59
CA LYS A 653 24.68 17.52 -13.40
C LYS A 653 25.53 16.39 -12.78
N PRO A 654 26.31 15.66 -13.58
CA PRO A 654 27.32 14.74 -13.06
C PRO A 654 28.26 15.47 -12.11
N SER A 655 28.45 14.91 -10.92
CA SER A 655 29.39 15.43 -9.91
C SER A 655 30.83 15.00 -10.18
N PHE A 656 31.04 13.97 -11.01
CA PHE A 656 32.32 13.38 -11.36
C PHE A 656 32.34 13.00 -12.84
N THR A 657 33.34 13.44 -13.59
CA THR A 657 33.50 13.26 -15.04
C THR A 657 34.91 12.77 -15.38
N ASP A 658 35.23 12.67 -16.68
CA ASP A 658 36.50 12.13 -17.19
C ASP A 658 37.69 13.06 -16.91
N LYS A 659 37.40 14.33 -16.59
CA LYS A 659 38.38 15.34 -16.20
C LYS A 659 38.96 15.08 -14.82
N GLU A 660 38.16 14.57 -13.89
CA GLU A 660 38.56 14.28 -12.52
C GLU A 660 39.30 12.94 -12.40
N LEU A 661 39.27 12.08 -13.43
CA LEU A 661 39.96 10.80 -13.43
C LEU A 661 41.47 10.96 -13.68
N SER A 662 42.29 10.54 -12.71
CA SER A 662 43.75 10.47 -12.79
C SER A 662 44.23 9.32 -13.69
N ASP A 663 45.53 9.26 -13.96
CA ASP A 663 46.18 8.16 -14.68
C ASP A 663 45.91 6.81 -13.99
N GLN A 664 45.59 5.78 -14.77
CA GLN A 664 45.18 4.43 -14.32
C GLN A 664 46.20 3.35 -14.72
N ARG A 665 47.44 3.75 -15.01
CA ARG A 665 48.51 2.83 -15.43
C ARG A 665 48.70 1.71 -14.43
N GLY A 666 48.81 0.48 -14.95
CA GLY A 666 49.00 -0.70 -14.12
C GLY A 666 47.75 -1.15 -13.35
N LYS A 667 46.58 -0.57 -13.59
CA LYS A 667 45.30 -1.04 -13.01
C LYS A 667 44.52 -1.85 -14.06
N VAL A 668 43.83 -2.90 -13.60
CA VAL A 668 43.11 -3.87 -14.43
C VAL A 668 41.61 -3.79 -14.17
N PHE A 669 40.83 -3.70 -15.24
CA PHE A 669 39.39 -3.46 -15.19
C PHE A 669 38.62 -4.47 -16.02
N ILE A 670 37.44 -4.89 -15.56
CA ILE A 670 36.46 -5.63 -16.37
C ILE A 670 35.22 -4.76 -16.53
N VAL A 671 34.77 -4.60 -17.78
CA VAL A 671 33.50 -3.91 -18.09
C VAL A 671 32.58 -4.86 -18.87
N ALA A 672 31.46 -5.25 -18.26
CA ALA A 672 30.41 -6.01 -18.91
C ALA A 672 29.60 -5.14 -19.89
N GLY A 673 29.23 -5.70 -21.05
CA GLY A 673 28.51 -4.96 -22.09
C GLY A 673 29.37 -3.91 -22.79
N ALA A 674 30.69 -4.07 -22.75
CA ALA A 674 31.69 -3.11 -23.23
C ALA A 674 31.60 -2.75 -24.73
N THR A 675 30.86 -3.52 -25.53
CA THR A 675 30.69 -3.26 -26.96
C THR A 675 29.49 -2.37 -27.30
N SER A 676 28.68 -1.99 -26.31
CA SER A 676 27.42 -1.26 -26.53
C SER A 676 27.17 -0.16 -25.50
N SER A 677 26.60 0.96 -25.97
CA SER A 677 26.04 2.01 -25.11
C SER A 677 27.02 2.55 -24.05
N ILE A 678 26.64 2.49 -22.76
CA ILE A 678 27.39 2.99 -21.60
C ILE A 678 28.74 2.29 -21.45
N GLY A 679 28.78 0.95 -21.54
CA GLY A 679 30.01 0.17 -21.35
C GLY A 679 31.10 0.59 -22.34
N LYS A 680 30.72 0.83 -23.60
CA LYS A 680 31.65 1.29 -24.63
C LYS A 680 32.25 2.68 -24.32
N LEU A 681 31.46 3.59 -23.79
CA LEU A 681 31.94 4.92 -23.40
C LEU A 681 32.86 4.84 -22.19
N LEU A 682 32.49 4.04 -21.19
CA LEU A 682 33.30 3.81 -19.99
C LEU A 682 34.68 3.23 -20.33
N VAL A 683 34.74 2.18 -21.17
CA VAL A 683 36.00 1.60 -21.66
C VAL A 683 36.84 2.64 -22.39
N GLY A 684 36.22 3.49 -23.22
CA GLY A 684 36.93 4.56 -23.92
C GLY A 684 37.57 5.56 -22.96
N ILE A 685 36.87 5.95 -21.90
CA ILE A 685 37.42 6.87 -20.89
C ILE A 685 38.57 6.21 -20.13
N LEU A 686 38.38 4.98 -19.62
CA LEU A 686 39.42 4.21 -18.93
C LEU A 686 40.68 4.06 -19.80
N TYR A 687 40.50 3.66 -21.06
CA TYR A 687 41.62 3.49 -21.99
C TYR A 687 42.36 4.80 -22.27
N SER A 688 41.64 5.92 -22.38
CA SER A 688 42.24 7.25 -22.54
C SER A 688 43.12 7.68 -21.35
N LYS A 689 42.94 7.04 -20.19
CA LYS A 689 43.69 7.25 -18.94
C LYS A 689 44.66 6.11 -18.64
N ASN A 690 45.15 5.41 -19.67
CA ASN A 690 46.11 4.30 -19.55
C ASN A 690 45.63 3.16 -18.62
N ALA A 691 44.37 2.77 -18.69
CA ALA A 691 43.89 1.56 -18.02
C ALA A 691 44.05 0.31 -18.90
N LYS A 692 44.39 -0.84 -18.31
CA LYS A 692 44.23 -2.15 -18.95
C LYS A 692 42.79 -2.63 -18.77
N VAL A 693 42.04 -2.82 -19.87
CA VAL A 693 40.60 -3.07 -19.80
C VAL A 693 40.19 -4.35 -20.55
N TYR A 694 39.52 -5.24 -19.85
CA TYR A 694 38.83 -6.40 -20.39
C TYR A 694 37.44 -6.01 -20.88
N ILE A 695 37.25 -6.09 -22.19
CA ILE A 695 36.00 -5.86 -22.92
C ILE A 695 35.17 -7.13 -22.83
N ALA A 696 34.33 -7.23 -21.81
CA ALA A 696 33.49 -8.40 -21.60
C ALA A 696 32.22 -8.31 -22.46
N ALA A 697 32.11 -9.18 -23.46
CA ALA A 697 31.04 -9.18 -24.45
C ALA A 697 30.80 -10.55 -25.07
N GLN A 698 29.61 -10.75 -25.65
CA GLN A 698 29.24 -12.02 -26.30
C GLN A 698 29.99 -12.25 -27.62
N SER A 699 30.26 -11.19 -28.40
CA SER A 699 30.77 -11.29 -29.78
C SER A 699 32.20 -10.75 -29.90
N ALA A 700 33.12 -11.63 -30.32
CA ALA A 700 34.51 -11.28 -30.62
C ALA A 700 34.60 -10.20 -31.71
N ASP A 701 33.87 -10.36 -32.82
CA ASP A 701 33.85 -9.38 -33.92
C ASP A 701 33.44 -7.96 -33.47
N LYS A 702 32.44 -7.84 -32.57
CA LYS A 702 32.01 -6.55 -32.03
C LYS A 702 33.06 -5.98 -31.08
N ALA A 703 33.76 -6.83 -30.33
CA ALA A 703 34.87 -6.44 -29.47
C ALA A 703 36.04 -5.92 -30.29
N ASP A 704 36.49 -6.64 -31.32
CA ASP A 704 37.62 -6.25 -32.18
C ASP A 704 37.37 -4.92 -32.88
N LYS A 705 36.15 -4.74 -33.42
CA LYS A 705 35.73 -3.44 -34.00
C LYS A 705 35.75 -2.31 -32.97
N THR A 706 35.47 -2.60 -31.71
CA THR A 706 35.51 -1.61 -30.62
C THR A 706 36.95 -1.30 -30.23
N VAL A 707 37.81 -2.32 -30.09
CA VAL A 707 39.25 -2.17 -29.83
C VAL A 707 39.92 -1.30 -30.88
N GLN A 708 39.74 -1.62 -32.16
CA GLN A 708 40.33 -0.85 -33.25
C GLN A 708 39.91 0.62 -33.19
N LYS A 709 38.61 0.90 -33.01
CA LYS A 709 38.10 2.27 -32.90
C LYS A 709 38.67 3.05 -31.71
N LEU A 710 38.82 2.39 -30.56
CA LEU A 710 39.34 3.04 -29.35
C LEU A 710 40.86 3.29 -29.45
N LYS A 711 41.63 2.35 -30.02
CA LYS A 711 43.06 2.53 -30.30
C LYS A 711 43.31 3.70 -31.25
N THR A 712 42.51 3.84 -32.31
CA THR A 712 42.60 4.99 -33.22
C THR A 712 42.23 6.31 -32.52
N LYS A 713 41.22 6.29 -31.64
CA LYS A 713 40.76 7.50 -30.95
C LYS A 713 41.72 7.98 -29.85
N HIS A 714 42.44 7.06 -29.21
CA HIS A 714 43.33 7.34 -28.09
C HIS A 714 44.74 6.74 -28.34
N PRO A 715 45.46 7.24 -29.36
CA PRO A 715 46.76 6.67 -29.77
C PRO A 715 47.88 6.89 -28.73
N SER A 716 47.67 7.77 -27.75
CA SER A 716 48.60 8.04 -26.67
C SER A 716 48.59 6.99 -25.57
N SER A 717 47.57 6.13 -25.51
CA SER A 717 47.48 5.06 -24.52
C SER A 717 48.32 3.86 -24.95
N GLN A 718 49.18 3.39 -24.06
CA GLN A 718 50.10 2.25 -24.32
C GLN A 718 49.60 0.93 -23.71
N GLU A 719 48.41 0.94 -23.10
CA GLU A 719 47.87 -0.19 -22.36
C GLU A 719 47.02 -1.11 -23.25
N GLU A 720 46.57 -2.24 -22.68
CA GLU A 720 45.88 -3.28 -23.45
C GLU A 720 44.35 -3.20 -23.35
N LEU A 721 43.68 -3.43 -24.48
CA LEU A 721 42.25 -3.72 -24.55
C LEU A 721 42.09 -5.19 -24.94
N ILE A 722 41.55 -6.01 -24.05
CA ILE A 722 41.50 -7.47 -24.20
C ILE A 722 40.05 -7.92 -24.30
N PHE A 723 39.72 -8.73 -25.31
CA PHE A 723 38.41 -9.35 -25.40
C PHE A 723 38.25 -10.44 -24.33
N LEU A 724 37.15 -10.37 -23.57
CA LEU A 724 36.68 -11.44 -22.69
C LEU A 724 35.32 -11.91 -23.21
N HIS A 725 35.23 -13.16 -23.63
CA HIS A 725 33.93 -13.72 -23.97
C HIS A 725 33.09 -13.76 -22.69
N LEU A 726 31.89 -13.17 -22.69
CA LEU A 726 30.94 -13.20 -21.58
C LEU A 726 29.51 -13.22 -22.13
N ASN A 727 28.78 -14.29 -21.88
CA ASN A 727 27.37 -14.42 -22.24
C ASN A 727 26.49 -14.60 -20.99
N LEU A 728 25.81 -13.53 -20.58
CA LEU A 728 24.99 -13.54 -19.36
C LEU A 728 23.70 -14.39 -19.47
N GLU A 729 23.35 -14.88 -20.66
CA GLU A 729 22.23 -15.80 -20.84
C GLU A 729 22.55 -17.24 -20.41
N ASP A 730 23.83 -17.56 -20.18
CA ASP A 730 24.29 -18.92 -19.87
C ASP A 730 25.32 -18.94 -18.74
N LEU A 731 24.91 -19.44 -17.57
CA LEU A 731 25.75 -19.53 -16.37
C LEU A 731 27.03 -20.36 -16.56
N TRP A 732 27.05 -21.35 -17.45
CA TRP A 732 28.28 -22.11 -17.75
C TRP A 732 29.32 -21.25 -18.45
N THR A 733 28.87 -20.40 -19.37
CA THR A 733 29.78 -19.47 -20.06
C THR A 733 30.30 -18.42 -19.10
N VAL A 734 29.48 -17.95 -18.15
CA VAL A 734 29.92 -17.03 -17.09
C VAL A 734 31.06 -17.62 -16.27
N LYS A 735 30.95 -18.90 -15.86
CA LYS A 735 32.03 -19.61 -15.17
C LYS A 735 33.32 -19.65 -15.99
N ALA A 736 33.22 -20.12 -17.24
CA ALA A 736 34.37 -20.21 -18.14
C ALA A 736 35.04 -18.85 -18.39
N SER A 737 34.25 -17.78 -18.45
CA SER A 737 34.73 -16.40 -18.59
C SER A 737 35.57 -15.96 -17.39
N ALA A 738 35.09 -16.24 -16.18
CA ALA A 738 35.82 -15.92 -14.95
C ALA A 738 37.12 -16.72 -14.85
N GLU A 739 37.08 -18.03 -15.14
CA GLU A 739 38.28 -18.89 -15.14
C GLU A 739 39.32 -18.44 -16.17
N GLU A 740 38.90 -18.02 -17.35
CA GLU A 740 39.80 -17.51 -18.38
C GLU A 740 40.47 -16.19 -17.96
N PHE A 741 39.73 -15.30 -17.29
CA PHE A 741 40.31 -14.09 -16.71
C PHE A 741 41.34 -14.44 -15.62
N LEU A 742 40.99 -15.33 -14.69
CA LEU A 742 41.85 -15.76 -13.58
C LEU A 742 43.13 -16.47 -14.04
N LYS A 743 43.14 -17.10 -15.23
CA LYS A 743 44.35 -17.67 -15.83
C LYS A 743 45.32 -16.62 -16.36
N ARG A 744 44.82 -15.45 -16.76
CA ARG A 744 45.59 -14.40 -17.44
C ARG A 744 46.06 -13.30 -16.50
N GLU A 745 45.29 -13.03 -15.44
CA GLU A 745 45.53 -11.91 -14.53
C GLU A 745 45.67 -12.38 -13.09
N ASN A 746 46.57 -11.71 -12.37
CA ASN A 746 46.75 -11.88 -10.93
C ASN A 746 46.16 -10.72 -10.11
N LYS A 747 45.52 -9.75 -10.79
CA LYS A 747 44.88 -8.60 -10.16
C LYS A 747 43.60 -8.16 -10.88
N LEU A 748 42.68 -7.59 -10.11
CA LEU A 748 41.46 -6.92 -10.60
C LEU A 748 41.13 -5.75 -9.69
N ASN A 749 41.09 -4.54 -10.24
CA ASN A 749 40.83 -3.31 -9.47
C ASN A 749 39.33 -2.97 -9.43
N VAL A 750 38.66 -2.89 -10.58
CA VAL A 750 37.22 -2.63 -10.63
C VAL A 750 36.50 -3.55 -11.60
N LEU A 751 35.37 -4.08 -11.15
CA LEU A 751 34.40 -4.85 -11.92
C LEU A 751 33.13 -4.01 -12.12
N TRP A 752 32.81 -3.66 -13.37
CA TRP A 752 31.50 -3.12 -13.74
C TRP A 752 30.64 -4.19 -14.39
N ASP A 753 29.72 -4.73 -13.61
CA ASP A 753 28.82 -5.80 -14.00
C ASP A 753 27.38 -5.28 -14.20
N ASN A 754 27.26 -4.34 -15.14
CA ASN A 754 26.03 -3.58 -15.38
C ASN A 754 25.25 -4.05 -16.62
N ALA A 755 25.74 -5.07 -17.32
CA ALA A 755 25.07 -5.58 -18.51
C ALA A 755 23.78 -6.32 -18.16
N GLY A 756 22.78 -6.23 -19.02
CA GLY A 756 21.50 -6.86 -18.78
C GLY A 756 20.41 -6.47 -19.78
N VAL A 757 19.22 -7.02 -19.60
CA VAL A 757 18.04 -6.81 -20.45
C VAL A 757 16.93 -6.05 -19.72
N MET A 758 16.00 -5.46 -20.47
CA MET A 758 14.82 -4.74 -19.97
C MET A 758 13.66 -5.05 -20.91
N ASP A 759 12.49 -5.33 -20.35
CA ASP A 759 11.27 -5.76 -21.05
C ASP A 759 11.49 -6.82 -22.14
N PRO A 760 12.08 -7.99 -21.81
CA PRO A 760 12.13 -9.07 -22.77
C PRO A 760 10.71 -9.54 -23.11
N LEU A 761 10.55 -10.17 -24.27
CA LEU A 761 9.25 -10.73 -24.67
C LEU A 761 8.74 -11.68 -23.58
N GLN A 762 7.45 -11.58 -23.24
CA GLN A 762 6.85 -12.42 -22.22
C GLN A 762 7.08 -13.91 -22.54
N GLY A 763 7.60 -14.66 -21.56
CA GLY A 763 8.00 -16.07 -21.75
C GLY A 763 9.44 -16.28 -22.23
N SER A 764 10.26 -15.23 -22.33
CA SER A 764 11.69 -15.38 -22.62
C SER A 764 12.43 -16.01 -21.43
N GLU A 765 13.29 -16.98 -21.70
CA GLU A 765 14.04 -17.72 -20.69
C GLU A 765 15.55 -17.71 -21.00
N SER A 766 16.38 -17.73 -19.94
CA SER A 766 17.82 -18.01 -19.99
C SER A 766 18.09 -19.47 -20.37
N LYS A 767 19.35 -19.83 -20.65
CA LYS A 767 19.74 -21.23 -20.96
C LYS A 767 19.45 -22.21 -19.82
N GLN A 768 19.32 -21.71 -18.59
CA GLN A 768 18.99 -22.49 -17.41
C GLN A 768 17.48 -22.48 -17.07
N GLY A 769 16.63 -21.91 -17.93
CA GLY A 769 15.16 -21.93 -17.75
C GLY A 769 14.61 -20.88 -16.78
N TYR A 770 15.44 -19.94 -16.31
CA TYR A 770 14.96 -18.79 -15.55
C TYR A 770 14.37 -17.73 -16.49
N GLU A 771 13.35 -16.99 -16.04
CA GLU A 771 12.88 -15.78 -16.71
C GLU A 771 14.09 -14.88 -17.05
N LEU A 772 14.12 -14.35 -18.27
CA LEU A 772 15.33 -13.78 -18.86
C LEU A 772 15.91 -12.61 -18.06
N GLN A 773 15.10 -11.71 -17.49
CA GLN A 773 15.61 -10.65 -16.60
C GLN A 773 16.18 -11.23 -15.30
N LEU A 774 15.49 -12.20 -14.69
CA LEU A 774 15.98 -12.86 -13.48
C LEU A 774 17.32 -13.56 -13.73
N GLY A 775 17.44 -14.32 -14.82
CA GLY A 775 18.68 -15.01 -15.19
C GLY A 775 19.82 -14.05 -15.50
N MET A 776 19.62 -13.12 -16.45
CA MET A 776 20.68 -12.25 -16.96
C MET A 776 21.04 -11.08 -16.05
N ASN A 777 20.08 -10.51 -15.32
CA ASN A 777 20.33 -9.32 -14.50
C ASN A 777 20.70 -9.65 -13.07
N ASN A 778 20.33 -10.84 -12.56
CA ASN A 778 20.53 -11.21 -11.16
C ASN A 778 21.49 -12.41 -11.02
N LEU A 779 21.13 -13.58 -11.56
CA LEU A 779 21.90 -14.82 -11.34
C LEU A 779 23.29 -14.80 -11.99
N ALA A 780 23.38 -14.39 -13.26
CA ALA A 780 24.64 -14.35 -13.99
C ALA A 780 25.65 -13.34 -13.39
N PRO A 781 25.27 -12.07 -13.11
CA PRO A 781 26.15 -11.13 -12.44
C PRO A 781 26.57 -11.56 -11.03
N PHE A 782 25.65 -12.21 -10.31
CA PHE A 782 25.94 -12.78 -9.00
C PHE A 782 27.04 -13.84 -9.07
N LEU A 783 26.89 -14.82 -9.96
CA LEU A 783 27.88 -15.88 -10.18
C LEU A 783 29.23 -15.29 -10.64
N PHE A 784 29.21 -14.37 -11.60
CA PHE A 784 30.43 -13.77 -12.15
C PHE A 784 31.22 -13.02 -11.08
N THR A 785 30.53 -12.17 -10.31
CA THR A 785 31.17 -11.47 -9.19
C THR A 785 31.70 -12.46 -8.16
N LYS A 786 30.93 -13.50 -7.79
CA LYS A 786 31.31 -14.47 -6.77
C LYS A 786 32.58 -15.24 -7.14
N LEU A 787 32.74 -15.64 -8.41
CA LEU A 787 33.95 -16.30 -8.91
C LEU A 787 35.16 -15.36 -8.93
N LEU A 788 34.96 -14.06 -9.11
CA LEU A 788 36.02 -13.05 -9.13
C LEU A 788 36.29 -12.42 -7.75
N THR A 789 35.48 -12.68 -6.74
CA THR A 789 35.69 -12.17 -5.38
C THR A 789 37.08 -12.49 -4.83
N PRO A 790 37.65 -13.71 -4.97
CA PRO A 790 38.99 -14.00 -4.45
C PRO A 790 40.09 -13.08 -5.02
N ILE A 791 40.11 -12.84 -6.33
CA ILE A 791 41.12 -11.97 -6.95
C ILE A 791 40.89 -10.49 -6.61
N LEU A 792 39.63 -10.05 -6.47
CA LEU A 792 39.29 -8.72 -5.97
C LEU A 792 39.83 -8.53 -4.53
N THR A 793 39.65 -9.53 -3.68
CA THR A 793 40.12 -9.50 -2.28
C THR A 793 41.64 -9.49 -2.20
N GLU A 794 42.32 -10.34 -2.97
CA GLU A 794 43.79 -10.36 -3.00
C GLU A 794 44.37 -9.05 -3.53
N THR A 795 43.76 -8.48 -4.58
CA THR A 795 44.20 -7.17 -5.08
C THR A 795 43.98 -6.08 -4.03
N ALA A 796 42.86 -6.11 -3.30
CA ALA A 796 42.55 -5.14 -2.24
C ALA A 796 43.52 -5.18 -1.06
N LYS A 797 44.15 -6.33 -0.79
CA LYS A 797 45.16 -6.49 0.27
C LYS A 797 46.52 -5.89 -0.09
N LEU A 798 46.85 -5.79 -1.38
CA LEU A 798 48.16 -5.36 -1.86
C LEU A 798 48.33 -3.83 -1.93
N GLU A 799 47.25 -3.08 -1.77
CA GLU A 799 47.26 -1.62 -1.83
C GLU A 799 47.14 -1.00 -0.42
N PRO A 800 47.57 0.25 -0.21
CA PRO A 800 47.47 0.92 1.08
C PRO A 800 46.03 0.97 1.61
N ILE A 801 45.84 0.71 2.91
CA ILE A 801 44.55 0.86 3.59
C ILE A 801 44.04 2.30 3.38
N GLY A 802 42.91 2.45 2.70
CA GLY A 802 42.33 3.76 2.32
C GLY A 802 42.52 4.15 0.85
N SER A 803 43.25 3.37 0.05
CA SER A 803 43.19 3.44 -1.42
C SER A 803 41.76 3.09 -1.88
N GLN A 804 41.08 4.06 -2.49
CA GLN A 804 39.63 4.02 -2.73
C GLN A 804 39.22 3.21 -3.99
N GLU A 805 40.05 2.27 -4.41
CA GLU A 805 40.13 1.80 -5.81
C GLU A 805 39.53 0.40 -6.05
N PHE A 806 38.98 -0.27 -5.02
CA PHE A 806 38.43 -1.64 -5.15
C PHE A 806 36.93 -1.65 -5.15
N ARG A 807 36.33 -1.83 -6.33
CA ARG A 807 34.88 -1.69 -6.48
C ARG A 807 34.25 -2.76 -7.36
N ALA A 808 33.12 -3.29 -6.92
CA ALA A 808 32.22 -4.12 -7.71
C ALA A 808 30.89 -3.39 -7.88
N ALA A 809 30.66 -2.82 -9.07
CA ALA A 809 29.49 -2.02 -9.38
C ALA A 809 28.47 -2.86 -10.18
N ARG A 810 27.22 -2.90 -9.72
CA ARG A 810 26.12 -3.68 -10.31
C ARG A 810 24.92 -2.83 -10.70
N ARG A 811 24.07 -3.36 -11.58
CA ARG A 811 22.84 -2.70 -12.07
C ARG A 811 21.77 -2.58 -10.98
N GLY A 812 21.03 -1.47 -10.95
CA GLY A 812 19.94 -1.20 -10.00
C GLY A 812 18.69 -2.10 -10.08
N GLY A 813 18.64 -3.09 -10.98
CA GLY A 813 17.56 -4.09 -11.00
C GLY A 813 17.58 -5.00 -9.76
N ASP A 814 18.76 -5.16 -9.15
CA ASP A 814 19.01 -5.96 -7.95
C ASP A 814 18.25 -5.44 -6.70
N GLU A 815 17.82 -4.17 -6.71
CA GLU A 815 17.06 -3.55 -5.62
C GLU A 815 15.62 -4.04 -5.56
N GLN A 816 15.03 -4.34 -6.71
CA GLN A 816 13.65 -4.84 -6.81
C GLN A 816 13.53 -6.28 -6.28
N PHE A 817 14.62 -7.03 -6.33
CA PHE A 817 14.65 -8.44 -5.92
C PHE A 817 15.42 -8.69 -4.61
N GLY A 818 16.18 -7.72 -4.09
CA GLY A 818 16.76 -7.78 -2.74
C GLY A 818 18.13 -8.44 -2.62
N LEU A 819 19.00 -8.40 -3.64
CA LEU A 819 20.35 -9.04 -3.57
C LEU A 819 21.37 -8.34 -2.65
N GLN A 820 20.98 -7.29 -1.94
CA GLN A 820 21.92 -6.35 -1.32
C GLN A 820 22.56 -6.82 0.00
N LYS A 821 22.14 -7.95 0.57
CA LYS A 821 22.81 -8.58 1.72
C LYS A 821 24.26 -8.98 1.37
N GLY A 822 24.48 -9.60 0.21
CA GLY A 822 25.81 -9.98 -0.29
C GLY A 822 26.80 -8.84 -0.43
N PRO A 823 26.45 -7.76 -1.17
CA PRO A 823 27.24 -6.54 -1.29
C PRO A 823 27.66 -5.91 0.04
N LYS A 824 26.79 -5.95 1.06
CA LYS A 824 27.09 -5.42 2.41
C LYS A 824 28.08 -6.32 3.17
N CYS A 825 27.89 -7.65 3.13
CA CYS A 825 28.82 -8.61 3.74
C CYS A 825 30.19 -8.60 3.06
N MET A 826 30.24 -8.59 1.73
CA MET A 826 31.50 -8.51 0.96
C MET A 826 32.29 -7.22 1.28
N ALA A 827 31.58 -6.11 1.54
CA ALA A 827 32.22 -4.82 1.85
C ALA A 827 32.75 -4.69 3.26
N GLN A 828 32.14 -5.36 4.23
CA GLN A 828 32.60 -5.32 5.62
C GLN A 828 33.76 -6.28 5.87
N ASP A 829 33.78 -7.45 5.21
CA ASP A 829 34.72 -8.52 5.55
C ASP A 829 36.04 -8.49 4.75
N ASN A 830 36.05 -7.92 3.53
CA ASN A 830 37.18 -8.07 2.58
C ASN A 830 37.75 -6.75 2.02
N ASN A 831 37.37 -5.58 2.56
CA ASN A 831 37.81 -4.27 2.07
C ASN A 831 37.41 -3.98 0.60
N ILE A 832 36.33 -4.61 0.09
CA ILE A 832 35.81 -4.45 -1.28
C ILE A 832 34.53 -3.62 -1.27
N LEU A 833 34.47 -2.48 -1.95
CA LEU A 833 33.22 -1.72 -2.04
C LEU A 833 32.30 -2.29 -3.13
N SER A 834 31.16 -2.89 -2.74
CA SER A 834 30.11 -3.29 -3.69
C SER A 834 28.91 -2.35 -3.62
N VAL A 835 28.45 -1.85 -4.77
CA VAL A 835 27.32 -0.88 -4.85
C VAL A 835 26.40 -1.20 -6.02
N SER A 836 25.11 -0.90 -5.85
CA SER A 836 24.12 -0.92 -6.94
C SER A 836 24.00 0.48 -7.51
N LEU A 837 23.91 0.62 -8.83
CA LEU A 837 23.75 1.91 -9.50
C LEU A 837 22.64 1.90 -10.54
N ASP A 838 21.95 3.02 -10.64
CA ASP A 838 21.11 3.34 -11.78
C ASP A 838 21.85 4.32 -12.70
N PRO A 839 22.15 3.93 -13.95
CA PRO A 839 22.84 4.81 -14.89
C PRO A 839 21.96 5.99 -15.34
N GLY A 840 20.65 5.93 -15.08
CA GLY A 840 19.64 6.92 -15.42
C GLY A 840 18.94 6.66 -16.74
N ASN A 841 17.90 7.45 -17.00
CA ASN A 841 17.23 7.45 -18.29
C ASN A 841 18.14 8.10 -19.33
N LEU A 842 18.69 7.28 -20.23
CA LEU A 842 19.73 7.66 -21.18
C LEU A 842 19.35 7.33 -22.61
N ARG A 843 19.84 8.10 -23.59
CA ARG A 843 19.66 7.74 -25.00
C ARG A 843 20.51 6.50 -25.31
N VAL A 844 19.92 5.31 -25.38
CA VAL A 844 20.63 4.05 -25.63
C VAL A 844 19.94 3.21 -26.73
N PRO A 845 20.67 2.36 -27.48
CA PRO A 845 20.06 1.50 -28.52
C PRO A 845 19.03 0.47 -28.01
N LEU A 846 18.87 0.34 -26.69
CA LEU A 846 17.94 -0.57 -26.03
C LEU A 846 16.46 -0.23 -26.33
N TYR A 847 16.16 0.99 -26.80
CA TYR A 847 14.81 1.46 -27.14
C TYR A 847 14.43 1.25 -28.62
N ASN A 848 15.22 0.50 -29.39
CA ASN A 848 14.96 0.31 -30.83
C ASN A 848 13.71 -0.54 -31.12
N THR A 849 13.14 -1.24 -30.13
CA THR A 849 11.88 -1.99 -30.21
C THR A 849 10.68 -1.19 -29.70
N THR A 850 10.89 0.02 -29.19
CA THR A 850 9.87 0.85 -28.57
C THR A 850 8.94 1.46 -29.64
N PRO A 851 7.60 1.40 -29.48
CA PRO A 851 6.65 1.94 -30.44
C PRO A 851 6.93 3.41 -30.80
N LYS A 852 6.80 3.77 -32.08
CA LYS A 852 7.18 5.10 -32.60
C LYS A 852 6.51 6.29 -31.88
N TRP A 853 5.33 6.09 -31.29
CA TRP A 853 4.62 7.10 -30.51
C TRP A 853 5.28 7.43 -29.16
N GLN A 854 6.20 6.58 -28.68
CA GLN A 854 6.99 6.80 -27.46
C GLN A 854 8.37 7.45 -27.74
N LEU A 855 8.78 7.59 -29.00
CA LEU A 855 10.03 8.26 -29.40
C LEU A 855 10.20 9.70 -28.83
N PRO A 856 9.15 10.53 -28.66
CA PRO A 856 9.30 11.85 -28.04
C PRO A 856 9.76 11.82 -26.57
N PHE A 857 9.54 10.72 -25.84
CA PHE A 857 10.04 10.53 -24.47
C PHE A 857 11.56 10.28 -24.45
N ILE A 858 12.13 9.79 -25.57
CA ILE A 858 13.57 9.55 -25.76
C ILE A 858 14.35 10.86 -26.04
N ASN A 859 13.67 11.99 -26.25
CA ASN A 859 14.32 13.30 -26.34
C ASN A 859 14.44 14.02 -24.99
N LEU A 860 13.82 13.48 -23.93
CA LEU A 860 13.93 13.96 -22.55
C LEU A 860 15.00 13.21 -21.74
N VAL A 861 15.52 12.10 -22.28
CA VAL A 861 16.58 11.31 -21.65
C VAL A 861 17.95 11.94 -21.89
N LYS A 862 18.86 11.82 -20.93
CA LYS A 862 20.19 12.44 -21.01
C LYS A 862 21.10 11.67 -21.97
N ASP A 863 22.17 12.31 -22.44
CA ASP A 863 23.15 11.66 -23.30
C ASP A 863 23.80 10.47 -22.61
N THR A 864 24.08 9.40 -23.37
CA THR A 864 24.65 8.12 -22.90
C THR A 864 25.91 8.30 -22.04
N ILE A 865 26.67 9.37 -22.28
CA ILE A 865 27.89 9.71 -21.53
C ILE A 865 27.62 9.92 -20.03
N ASN A 866 26.43 10.41 -19.65
CA ASN A 866 26.09 10.61 -18.24
C ASN A 866 25.97 9.27 -17.49
N GLY A 867 25.57 8.19 -18.17
CA GLY A 867 25.61 6.84 -17.61
C GLY A 867 27.02 6.33 -17.38
N ALA A 868 27.94 6.66 -18.28
CA ALA A 868 29.36 6.35 -18.09
C ALA A 868 29.93 7.14 -16.90
N TYR A 869 29.51 8.39 -16.71
CA TYR A 869 29.88 9.21 -15.56
C TYR A 869 29.30 8.69 -14.25
N THR A 870 28.07 8.16 -14.23
CA THR A 870 27.59 7.39 -13.06
C THR A 870 28.52 6.23 -12.77
N GLY A 871 28.89 5.44 -13.78
CA GLY A 871 29.87 4.37 -13.67
C GLY A 871 31.21 4.85 -13.08
N MET A 872 31.77 5.95 -13.57
CA MET A 872 33.02 6.49 -13.03
C MET A 872 32.88 7.03 -11.61
N TYR A 873 31.78 7.71 -11.28
CA TYR A 873 31.50 8.12 -9.91
C TYR A 873 31.48 6.89 -8.99
N THR A 874 30.83 5.81 -9.42
CA THR A 874 30.81 4.56 -8.67
C THR A 874 32.17 3.91 -8.55
N GLY A 875 33.08 4.07 -9.53
CA GLY A 875 34.42 3.48 -9.57
C GLY A 875 35.51 4.28 -8.84
N PHE A 876 35.40 5.60 -8.85
CA PHE A 876 36.53 6.49 -8.57
C PHE A 876 36.20 7.68 -7.66
N SER A 877 34.92 8.00 -7.42
CA SER A 877 34.58 9.16 -6.59
C SER A 877 35.02 8.97 -5.14
N PRO A 878 35.68 9.96 -4.53
CA PRO A 878 36.08 9.89 -3.12
C PRO A 878 34.93 9.98 -2.14
N GLU A 879 33.75 10.40 -2.61
CA GLU A 879 32.53 10.42 -1.82
C GLU A 879 32.03 9.01 -1.51
N VAL A 880 32.28 8.04 -2.40
CA VAL A 880 31.80 6.66 -2.23
C VAL A 880 32.84 5.83 -1.48
N GLN A 881 32.72 5.85 -0.16
CA GLN A 881 33.52 5.09 0.82
C GLN A 881 32.92 3.71 1.16
N LEU A 882 33.68 2.84 1.84
CA LEU A 882 33.26 1.49 2.30
C LEU A 882 31.93 1.48 3.07
N LYS A 883 31.64 2.53 3.85
CA LYS A 883 30.36 2.69 4.58
C LYS A 883 29.13 2.74 3.66
N HIS A 884 29.34 2.96 2.36
CA HIS A 884 28.30 2.93 1.34
C HIS A 884 28.19 1.56 0.67
N GLY A 885 28.91 0.54 1.16
CA GLY A 885 28.75 -0.84 0.75
C GLY A 885 27.29 -1.28 0.80
N GLY A 886 26.81 -1.84 -0.30
CA GLY A 886 25.44 -2.21 -0.56
C GLY A 886 24.52 -1.07 -1.00
N ARG A 887 24.87 0.22 -0.82
CA ARG A 887 23.95 1.34 -1.11
C ARG A 887 23.59 1.48 -2.59
N PHE A 888 22.47 2.17 -2.80
CA PHE A 888 22.03 2.63 -4.11
C PHE A 888 22.72 3.93 -4.51
N LEU A 889 23.27 3.97 -5.71
CA LEU A 889 23.80 5.18 -6.34
C LEU A 889 22.83 5.65 -7.42
N GLN A 890 22.33 6.87 -7.24
CA GLN A 890 21.37 7.50 -8.13
C GLN A 890 22.08 8.14 -9.34
N PRO A 891 21.36 8.29 -10.47
CA PRO A 891 21.85 9.07 -11.59
C PRO A 891 22.04 10.55 -11.20
N PHE A 892 23.04 11.28 -11.67
CA PHE A 892 24.21 10.89 -12.46
C PHE A 892 25.47 10.94 -11.59
N GLY A 893 25.59 10.03 -10.61
CA GLY A 893 26.70 10.01 -9.66
C GLY A 893 26.37 10.74 -8.36
N HIS A 894 25.30 10.32 -7.68
CA HIS A 894 24.95 10.84 -6.36
C HIS A 894 24.67 9.68 -5.41
N ILE A 895 25.07 9.81 -4.15
CA ILE A 895 24.65 8.87 -3.10
C ILE A 895 23.14 9.02 -2.91
N GLY A 896 22.40 7.97 -3.26
CA GLY A 896 20.95 7.93 -3.16
C GLY A 896 20.48 7.47 -1.79
N TYR A 897 19.21 7.76 -1.50
CA TYR A 897 18.45 7.15 -0.42
C TYR A 897 17.29 6.39 -1.04
N THR A 898 17.09 5.13 -0.63
CA THR A 898 15.91 4.36 -1.04
C THR A 898 14.78 4.54 -0.02
N ARG A 899 13.57 4.12 -0.38
CA ARG A 899 12.39 4.21 0.50
C ARG A 899 12.66 3.40 1.78
N SER A 900 12.16 3.87 2.93
CA SER A 900 12.52 3.31 4.25
C SER A 900 12.19 1.81 4.40
N ASP A 901 11.17 1.32 3.72
CA ASP A 901 10.81 -0.10 3.66
C ASP A 901 11.76 -0.91 2.78
N ILE A 902 12.33 -0.33 1.71
CA ILE A 902 13.42 -0.95 0.92
C ILE A 902 14.68 -1.00 1.78
N GLU A 903 15.03 0.09 2.47
CA GLU A 903 16.13 0.13 3.46
C GLU A 903 15.94 -0.90 4.58
N THR A 904 14.68 -1.10 5.03
CA THR A 904 14.33 -2.14 6.01
C THR A 904 14.39 -3.54 5.39
N SER A 905 14.03 -3.70 4.12
CA SER A 905 14.08 -4.99 3.41
C SER A 905 15.50 -5.49 3.16
N ARG A 906 16.44 -4.56 3.03
CA ARG A 906 17.86 -4.80 2.83
C ARG A 906 18.58 -5.30 4.08
N ARG A 907 18.02 -5.04 5.26
CA ARG A 907 18.58 -5.46 6.55
C ARG A 907 18.13 -6.90 6.85
N SER A 908 19.03 -7.71 7.41
CA SER A 908 18.66 -9.03 7.94
C SER A 908 17.69 -8.86 9.11
N LYS A 909 17.03 -9.95 9.52
CA LYS A 909 16.22 -9.93 10.75
C LYS A 909 17.04 -9.53 11.97
N SER A 910 18.32 -9.93 12.03
CA SER A 910 19.25 -9.54 13.10
C SER A 910 19.59 -8.04 13.13
N GLU A 911 19.47 -7.35 11.99
CA GLU A 911 19.69 -5.91 11.86
C GLU A 911 18.39 -5.08 11.93
N ARG A 912 17.30 -5.67 12.47
CA ARG A 912 15.95 -5.07 12.53
C ARG A 912 15.35 -4.79 11.14
N GLY A 913 15.70 -5.59 10.13
CA GLY A 913 15.05 -5.62 8.83
C GLY A 913 13.96 -6.68 8.72
N ASN A 914 13.26 -6.74 7.59
CA ASN A 914 12.21 -7.75 7.36
C ASN A 914 12.76 -9.11 6.86
N GLY A 915 14.05 -9.18 6.49
CA GLY A 915 14.72 -10.42 6.08
C GLY A 915 14.41 -10.91 4.66
N ILE A 916 13.75 -10.11 3.81
CA ILE A 916 13.43 -10.51 2.43
C ILE A 916 14.69 -10.58 1.57
N ALA A 917 15.59 -9.59 1.67
CA ALA A 917 16.85 -9.59 0.94
C ALA A 917 17.74 -10.79 1.29
N GLU A 918 17.71 -11.20 2.56
CA GLU A 918 18.38 -12.39 3.05
C GLU A 918 17.86 -13.67 2.38
N GLN A 919 16.54 -13.82 2.29
CA GLN A 919 15.93 -14.97 1.62
C GLN A 919 16.26 -15.03 0.12
N PHE A 920 16.24 -13.88 -0.56
CA PHE A 920 16.57 -13.85 -1.99
C PHE A 920 18.05 -14.13 -2.25
N TYR A 921 18.94 -13.63 -1.39
CA TYR A 921 20.37 -13.95 -1.44
C TYR A 921 20.60 -15.46 -1.25
N ASP A 922 20.00 -16.05 -0.22
CA ASP A 922 20.14 -17.49 0.08
C ASP A 922 19.53 -18.36 -1.03
N TRP A 923 18.45 -17.90 -1.66
CA TRP A 923 17.89 -18.55 -2.84
C TRP A 923 18.85 -18.48 -4.04
N THR A 924 19.45 -17.32 -4.29
CA THR A 924 20.41 -17.10 -5.37
C THR A 924 21.66 -17.96 -5.20
N GLU A 925 22.19 -18.04 -3.97
CA GLU A 925 23.29 -18.94 -3.60
C GLU A 925 22.99 -20.39 -4.00
N LYS A 926 21.78 -20.88 -3.72
CA LYS A 926 21.34 -22.23 -4.10
C LYS A 926 21.23 -22.41 -5.61
N GLN A 927 20.76 -21.39 -6.34
CA GLN A 927 20.63 -21.46 -7.80
C GLN A 927 21.99 -21.52 -8.49
N VAL A 928 22.98 -20.77 -8.01
CA VAL A 928 24.31 -20.71 -8.65
C VAL A 928 25.27 -21.79 -8.16
N ALA A 929 24.96 -22.49 -7.07
CA ALA A 929 25.81 -23.53 -6.49
C ALA A 929 26.30 -24.62 -7.47
N PRO A 930 25.50 -25.10 -8.45
CA PRO A 930 25.98 -26.07 -9.44
C PRO A 930 27.08 -25.56 -10.38
N PHE A 931 27.31 -24.25 -10.41
CA PHE A 931 28.24 -23.58 -11.34
C PHE A 931 29.51 -23.05 -10.66
N LEU A 932 29.56 -23.06 -9.32
CA LEU A 932 30.79 -22.82 -8.56
C LEU A 932 31.72 -24.04 -8.70
#